data_AF-A0AAJ0IAE5-F1
#
_entry.id   AF-A0AAJ0IAE5-F1
#
_cell.length_a   1.000
_cell.length_b   1.000
_cell.length_c   1.000
_cell.angle_alpha   90.00
_cell.angle_beta   90.00
_cell.angle_gamma   90.00
#
_symmetry.space_group_name_H-M   'P 1'
#
loop_
_entity.id
_entity.type
_entity.pdbx_description
1 polymer ?
#
loop_
_entity_poly.entity_id
_entity_poly.type
_entity_poly.pdbx_seq_one_letter_code
_entity_poly.pdbx_strand_id
1 'polypeptide(L)'
;MANHPIPDLSTLLSSAQIFSSNYPLPHIRAIHKALHAEIDDKQSRLRTQVGGSYRELLGTADTIVQMRGDMESVQATLGRMGGRCGRQVVKEKMDGLKKWDESEDMHNTSRREAARVKILEGCVLAVQKLLRREEKAAGRDTRKMRGGKVEEKEAVMSKGDKLLVAAKVCVLGRLLVKTFEREGIHTEASRTAVKSADRSLTVLRDRLLRCIDSVLVSVNEKLTPRSDLLKALSAYSLHTSSGARDTLRHFLDVRGSALSLSINNNNNNWEGQPSAAVRTPKDILRRLNLYAKTLQDVQALTPNKLADALNGLKKKALLTDDALRAIEGLRLDIYSRWCGDEIRYYTPFIRHDDLQAESVNSLLSEWAPVHRDVFIDDLDKTVKSMSEFKAIVDLRTSVLRLWIAESSRVRYDFASKDDNDSSPDGIPISTSMFSRIRSTINNHLLSVIDTKVHKLRLVGSEASAALAAWREGTTDAHLSLWDPSAFSGIDLTIPSGGPSGSGAAQQFASEVISRLYGRNDAVSKAVASYKSWFHVIDDVGSVVEQLRRQRWENDLEDEEEGDMMMVEDEETIEQRHQLLSREDPERLTTHLSESLVKAFAALDEHLTDLWTQQRDGPNNGQIAMYLLRLLRDIRSRLPEQPQIPMGAAAAAEDSSIKAFGLPTIPSLHTSLAHTVLVSPVDEFVTVALARKMVVGRGLWEGSPELPTSPSPGMFRFLRSLSAAMAEAGADLWSPAAVRELKKEVRGEVCKVWLEAARGVLEEAERQERESGEKETSKEEGGEKKDDEIKKEGENGGEEGGKEDKEEETDEEAKKTQAEALAAKAEAEKLQKQQEEEAEKANQQRRDLFVQWLFDIIYLGIFLDGSKGDFNAIANTVFQHSGLDPGAKGRLVKAAQEYYKRTQLLFGLLTS
;
A
#
# COMPACT_ATOMS: atom_id res chain seq x y z
N MET A 1 30.18 -115.42 -139.21
CA MET A 1 28.82 -114.95 -139.54
C MET A 1 27.83 -115.67 -138.66
N ALA A 2 27.27 -114.95 -137.70
CA ALA A 2 25.97 -115.18 -137.06
C ALA A 2 25.63 -113.85 -136.36
N ASN A 3 24.74 -113.08 -136.98
CA ASN A 3 24.27 -111.80 -136.44
C ASN A 3 23.42 -112.05 -135.20
N HIS A 4 23.95 -111.74 -134.01
CA HIS A 4 23.14 -111.65 -132.78
C HIS A 4 22.71 -110.18 -132.56
N PRO A 5 21.45 -109.92 -132.20
CA PRO A 5 20.89 -108.57 -132.05
C PRO A 5 21.48 -107.81 -130.84
N ILE A 6 21.69 -106.49 -131.02
CA ILE A 6 22.18 -105.55 -130.00
C ILE A 6 21.09 -105.33 -128.93
N PRO A 7 21.40 -105.35 -127.62
CA PRO A 7 20.42 -105.11 -126.55
C PRO A 7 19.94 -103.64 -126.48
N ASP A 8 18.71 -103.44 -126.01
CA ASP A 8 18.02 -102.14 -125.94
C ASP A 8 18.56 -101.25 -124.80
N LEU A 9 19.03 -100.03 -125.13
CA LEU A 9 19.83 -99.16 -124.25
C LEU A 9 19.05 -98.53 -123.09
N SER A 10 17.71 -98.46 -123.19
CA SER A 10 16.83 -97.88 -122.16
C SER A 10 16.75 -98.69 -120.86
N THR A 11 17.23 -99.94 -120.89
CA THR A 11 17.18 -100.89 -119.76
C THR A 11 18.41 -100.82 -118.85
N LEU A 12 19.42 -100.03 -119.21
CA LEU A 12 20.69 -99.89 -118.47
C LEU A 12 20.64 -98.66 -117.55
N LEU A 13 20.37 -98.88 -116.25
CA LEU A 13 20.22 -97.79 -115.27
C LEU A 13 21.53 -97.39 -114.58
N SER A 14 22.59 -98.19 -114.69
CA SER A 14 23.88 -97.92 -114.06
C SER A 14 25.03 -98.51 -114.87
N SER A 15 26.15 -97.78 -114.91
CA SER A 15 27.39 -98.20 -115.59
C SER A 15 27.91 -99.55 -115.07
N ALA A 16 27.64 -99.90 -113.81
CA ALA A 16 28.03 -101.18 -113.23
C ALA A 16 27.38 -102.40 -113.91
N GLN A 17 26.14 -102.26 -114.43
CA GLN A 17 25.41 -103.36 -115.10
C GLN A 17 26.00 -103.74 -116.47
N ILE A 18 26.78 -102.85 -117.09
CA ILE A 18 27.40 -103.06 -118.41
C ILE A 18 28.65 -103.93 -118.30
N PHE A 19 29.36 -103.88 -117.17
CA PHE A 19 30.64 -104.57 -116.95
C PHE A 19 30.52 -105.87 -116.11
N SER A 20 29.33 -106.20 -115.61
CA SER A 20 29.08 -107.43 -114.83
C SER A 20 28.76 -108.62 -115.74
N SER A 21 29.77 -109.45 -116.06
CA SER A 21 29.79 -110.84 -116.60
C SER A 21 28.80 -111.32 -117.70
N ASN A 22 27.81 -110.52 -118.10
CA ASN A 22 26.70 -110.92 -118.98
C ASN A 22 26.86 -110.44 -120.42
N TYR A 23 27.83 -109.57 -120.70
CA TYR A 23 28.11 -109.06 -122.05
C TYR A 23 29.59 -109.27 -122.43
N PRO A 24 29.89 -110.04 -123.49
CA PRO A 24 31.26 -110.22 -123.95
C PRO A 24 31.83 -108.90 -124.49
N LEU A 25 33.16 -108.74 -124.51
CA LEU A 25 33.84 -107.49 -124.92
C LEU A 25 33.33 -106.86 -126.24
N PRO A 26 32.96 -107.63 -127.29
CA PRO A 26 32.34 -107.07 -128.50
C PRO A 26 30.99 -106.37 -128.25
N HIS A 27 30.17 -106.88 -127.32
CA HIS A 27 28.91 -106.26 -126.92
C HIS A 27 29.13 -104.93 -126.19
N ILE A 28 30.13 -104.86 -125.29
CA ILE A 28 30.46 -103.61 -124.58
C ILE A 28 30.91 -102.55 -125.57
N ARG A 29 31.72 -102.91 -126.59
CA ARG A 29 32.10 -101.98 -127.66
C ARG A 29 30.91 -101.52 -128.49
N ALA A 30 29.95 -102.41 -128.76
CA ALA A 30 28.72 -102.06 -129.46
C ALA A 30 27.84 -101.08 -128.65
N ILE A 31 27.65 -101.35 -127.35
CA ILE A 31 26.93 -100.46 -126.41
C ILE A 31 27.64 -99.11 -126.31
N HIS A 32 28.96 -99.09 -126.14
CA HIS A 32 29.76 -97.86 -126.09
C HIS A 32 29.61 -97.04 -127.38
N LYS A 33 29.67 -97.69 -128.54
CA LYS A 33 29.49 -97.03 -129.84
C LYS A 33 28.06 -96.49 -129.99
N ALA A 34 27.05 -97.21 -129.51
CA ALA A 34 25.65 -96.79 -129.56
C ALA A 34 25.35 -95.65 -128.58
N LEU A 35 25.90 -95.68 -127.37
CA LEU A 35 25.81 -94.57 -126.39
C LEU A 35 26.50 -93.31 -126.92
N HIS A 36 27.68 -93.43 -127.53
CA HIS A 36 28.31 -92.28 -128.16
C HIS A 36 27.49 -91.74 -129.33
N ALA A 37 26.88 -92.61 -130.14
CA ALA A 37 25.98 -92.15 -131.18
C ALA A 37 24.74 -91.44 -130.62
N GLU A 38 24.16 -91.91 -129.51
CA GLU A 38 23.05 -91.23 -128.84
C GLU A 38 23.46 -89.91 -128.17
N ILE A 39 24.65 -89.87 -127.57
CA ILE A 39 25.21 -88.64 -126.99
C ILE A 39 25.47 -87.64 -128.12
N ASP A 40 26.05 -88.06 -129.23
CA ASP A 40 26.30 -87.20 -130.38
C ASP A 40 24.98 -86.74 -131.03
N ASP A 41 23.96 -87.61 -131.15
CA ASP A 41 22.62 -87.24 -131.63
C ASP A 41 21.96 -86.24 -130.65
N LYS A 42 21.93 -86.52 -129.34
CA LYS A 42 21.38 -85.60 -128.33
C LYS A 42 22.18 -84.31 -128.23
N GLN A 43 23.51 -84.34 -128.38
CA GLN A 43 24.37 -83.16 -128.40
C GLN A 43 24.16 -82.35 -129.68
N SER A 44 23.88 -83.00 -130.81
CA SER A 44 23.53 -82.31 -132.06
C SER A 44 22.12 -81.71 -132.01
N ARG A 45 21.15 -82.43 -131.41
CA ARG A 45 19.79 -81.94 -131.13
C ARG A 45 19.79 -80.79 -130.13
N LEU A 46 20.59 -80.88 -129.07
CA LEU A 46 20.81 -79.77 -128.16
C LEU A 46 21.55 -78.64 -128.87
N ARG A 47 22.56 -78.88 -129.72
CA ARG A 47 23.18 -77.79 -130.51
C ARG A 47 22.20 -77.09 -131.44
N THR A 48 21.22 -77.82 -132.01
CA THR A 48 20.20 -77.24 -132.88
C THR A 48 19.06 -76.57 -132.12
N GLN A 49 18.56 -77.17 -131.02
CA GLN A 49 17.55 -76.54 -130.14
C GLN A 49 18.11 -75.35 -129.36
N VAL A 50 19.34 -75.47 -128.86
CA VAL A 50 20.00 -74.48 -128.01
C VAL A 50 20.73 -73.44 -128.85
N GLY A 51 21.08 -73.72 -130.11
CA GLY A 51 21.73 -72.76 -131.01
C GLY A 51 20.88 -71.51 -131.33
N GLY A 52 19.55 -71.62 -131.29
CA GLY A 52 18.64 -70.49 -131.45
C GLY A 52 18.30 -69.72 -130.17
N SER A 53 18.40 -70.36 -128.99
CA SER A 53 17.93 -69.83 -127.69
C SER A 53 19.05 -69.78 -126.62
N TYR A 54 20.33 -69.93 -127.01
CA TYR A 54 21.50 -69.89 -126.11
C TYR A 54 21.53 -68.63 -125.23
N ARG A 55 21.08 -67.49 -125.77
CA ARG A 55 21.02 -66.21 -125.06
C ARG A 55 19.92 -66.19 -123.98
N GLU A 56 18.77 -66.82 -124.21
CA GLU A 56 17.69 -66.92 -123.22
C GLU A 56 18.06 -67.90 -122.10
N LEU A 57 18.79 -68.97 -122.42
CA LEU A 57 19.29 -69.92 -121.42
C LEU A 57 20.40 -69.33 -120.54
N LEU A 58 21.29 -68.51 -121.10
CA LEU A 58 22.23 -67.72 -120.30
C LEU A 58 21.50 -66.68 -119.43
N GLY A 59 20.48 -66.00 -119.96
CA GLY A 59 19.66 -65.07 -119.18
C GLY A 59 18.89 -65.74 -118.04
N THR A 60 18.39 -66.95 -118.24
CA THR A 60 17.74 -67.74 -117.17
C THR A 60 18.75 -68.28 -116.15
N ALA A 61 19.95 -68.69 -116.58
CA ALA A 61 21.02 -69.08 -115.67
C ALA A 61 21.49 -67.89 -114.81
N ASP A 62 21.71 -66.73 -115.41
CA ASP A 62 22.11 -65.51 -114.68
C ASP A 62 21.02 -65.05 -113.71
N THR A 63 19.74 -65.10 -114.10
CA THR A 63 18.65 -64.78 -113.17
C THR A 63 18.56 -65.79 -112.03
N ILE A 64 18.81 -67.08 -112.24
CA ILE A 64 18.85 -68.08 -111.16
C ILE A 64 20.02 -67.80 -110.19
N VAL A 65 21.20 -67.44 -110.70
CA VAL A 65 22.36 -67.10 -109.87
C VAL A 65 22.10 -65.81 -109.09
N GLN A 66 21.54 -64.79 -109.74
CA GLN A 66 21.17 -63.53 -109.09
C GLN A 66 20.09 -63.74 -108.02
N MET A 67 19.03 -64.49 -108.33
CA MET A 67 17.99 -64.84 -107.37
C MET A 67 18.54 -65.61 -106.16
N ARG A 68 19.55 -66.47 -106.37
CA ARG A 68 20.21 -67.16 -105.25
C ARG A 68 20.99 -66.19 -104.36
N GLY A 69 21.74 -65.26 -104.95
CA GLY A 69 22.43 -64.20 -104.20
C GLY A 69 21.47 -63.33 -103.39
N ASP A 70 20.35 -62.93 -104.02
CA ASP A 70 19.31 -62.16 -103.35
C ASP A 70 18.65 -62.96 -102.20
N MET A 71 18.36 -64.25 -102.41
CA MET A 71 17.83 -65.13 -101.38
C MET A 71 18.78 -65.29 -100.19
N GLU A 72 20.09 -65.43 -100.42
CA GLU A 72 21.07 -65.48 -99.33
C GLU A 72 21.12 -64.16 -98.54
N SER A 73 21.00 -63.02 -99.23
CA SER A 73 20.93 -61.71 -98.57
C SER A 73 19.64 -61.53 -97.73
N VAL A 74 18.50 -61.99 -98.25
CA VAL A 74 17.20 -61.96 -97.57
C VAL A 74 17.21 -62.93 -96.38
N GLN A 75 17.81 -64.10 -96.54
CA GLN A 75 17.97 -65.05 -95.43
C GLN A 75 18.90 -64.49 -94.35
N ALA A 76 19.97 -63.77 -94.70
CA ALA A 76 20.84 -63.12 -93.73
C ALA A 76 20.16 -61.94 -93.01
N THR A 77 19.30 -61.18 -93.68
CA THR A 77 18.52 -60.10 -93.04
C THR A 77 17.39 -60.65 -92.18
N LEU A 78 16.61 -61.63 -92.66
CA LEU A 78 15.59 -62.35 -91.88
C LEU A 78 16.19 -63.11 -90.70
N GLY A 79 17.38 -63.70 -90.83
CA GLY A 79 18.09 -64.33 -89.72
C GLY A 79 18.49 -63.32 -88.65
N ARG A 80 19.01 -62.14 -89.05
CA ARG A 80 19.30 -61.03 -88.12
C ARG A 80 18.04 -60.46 -87.48
N MET A 81 16.94 -60.34 -88.23
CA MET A 81 15.65 -59.89 -87.70
C MET A 81 15.04 -60.93 -86.76
N GLY A 82 15.06 -62.22 -87.11
CA GLY A 82 14.59 -63.32 -86.26
C GLY A 82 15.37 -63.42 -84.95
N GLY A 83 16.68 -63.19 -84.98
CA GLY A 83 17.51 -63.13 -83.77
C GLY A 83 17.24 -61.91 -82.87
N ARG A 84 16.76 -60.79 -83.43
CA ARG A 84 16.50 -59.55 -82.68
C ARG A 84 15.03 -59.35 -82.29
N CYS A 85 14.10 -59.92 -83.06
CA CYS A 85 12.65 -59.80 -82.91
C CYS A 85 12.00 -61.13 -82.52
N GLY A 86 12.78 -62.16 -82.18
CA GLY A 86 12.27 -63.40 -81.63
C GLY A 86 11.42 -63.14 -80.38
N ARG A 87 10.27 -63.81 -80.29
CA ARG A 87 9.32 -63.66 -79.16
C ARG A 87 10.02 -63.73 -77.80
N GLN A 88 11.02 -64.60 -77.67
CA GLN A 88 11.78 -64.76 -76.43
C GLN A 88 12.66 -63.54 -76.11
N VAL A 89 13.39 -63.00 -77.09
CA VAL A 89 14.24 -61.81 -76.91
C VAL A 89 13.40 -60.57 -76.62
N VAL A 90 12.25 -60.43 -77.29
CA VAL A 90 11.30 -59.33 -77.00
C VAL A 90 10.69 -59.49 -75.61
N LYS A 91 10.28 -60.71 -75.23
CA LYS A 91 9.76 -61.01 -73.90
C LYS A 91 10.81 -60.72 -72.81
N GLU A 92 12.05 -61.14 -72.99
CA GLU A 92 13.15 -60.86 -72.05
C GLU A 92 13.44 -59.36 -71.93
N LYS A 93 13.35 -58.60 -73.03
CA LYS A 93 13.46 -57.13 -73.00
C LYS A 93 12.26 -56.47 -72.33
N MET A 94 11.04 -56.96 -72.55
CA MET A 94 9.84 -56.47 -71.87
C MET A 94 9.87 -56.81 -70.37
N ASP A 95 10.31 -58.01 -70.00
CA ASP A 95 10.50 -58.44 -68.62
C ASP A 95 11.63 -57.63 -67.96
N GLY A 96 12.71 -57.33 -68.69
CA GLY A 96 13.78 -56.45 -68.24
C GLY A 96 13.33 -55.00 -68.07
N LEU A 97 12.51 -54.48 -68.99
CA LEU A 97 11.90 -53.16 -68.89
C LEU A 97 10.92 -53.09 -67.72
N LYS A 98 10.10 -54.13 -67.52
CA LYS A 98 9.17 -54.21 -66.38
C LYS A 98 9.93 -54.23 -65.06
N LYS A 99 11.01 -55.01 -64.95
CA LYS A 99 11.89 -55.01 -63.78
C LYS A 99 12.59 -53.66 -63.57
N TRP A 100 12.96 -53.00 -64.66
CA TRP A 100 13.53 -51.65 -64.60
C TRP A 100 12.51 -50.64 -64.08
N ASP A 101 11.29 -50.66 -64.61
CA ASP A 101 10.17 -49.80 -64.21
C ASP A 101 9.78 -50.05 -62.74
N GLU A 102 9.65 -51.32 -62.33
CA GLU A 102 9.42 -51.73 -60.93
C GLU A 102 10.57 -51.27 -60.01
N SER A 103 11.83 -51.33 -60.47
CA SER A 103 13.00 -50.86 -59.71
C SER A 103 13.05 -49.33 -59.64
N GLU A 104 12.69 -48.64 -60.72
CA GLU A 104 12.66 -47.18 -60.81
C GLU A 104 11.55 -46.61 -59.93
N ASP A 105 10.36 -47.22 -59.92
CA ASP A 105 9.24 -46.88 -59.05
C ASP A 105 9.59 -47.09 -57.57
N MET A 106 10.26 -48.19 -57.22
CA MET A 106 10.75 -48.43 -55.86
C MET A 106 11.79 -47.37 -55.44
N HIS A 107 12.73 -47.02 -56.31
CA HIS A 107 13.71 -45.97 -56.03
C HIS A 107 13.09 -44.58 -55.95
N ASN A 108 12.11 -44.26 -56.79
CA ASN A 108 11.39 -43.00 -56.74
C ASN A 108 10.51 -42.90 -55.49
N THR A 109 9.90 -44.00 -55.06
CA THR A 109 9.14 -44.09 -53.80
C THR A 109 10.07 -43.90 -52.60
N SER A 110 11.23 -44.56 -52.58
CA SER A 110 12.24 -44.39 -51.53
C SER A 110 12.82 -42.97 -51.48
N ARG A 111 13.11 -42.35 -52.64
CA ARG A 111 13.55 -40.94 -52.73
C ARG A 111 12.46 -39.97 -52.27
N ARG A 112 11.20 -40.23 -52.62
CA ARG A 112 10.03 -39.47 -52.17
C ARG A 112 9.87 -39.54 -50.65
N GLU A 113 9.99 -40.73 -50.08
CA GLU A 113 9.99 -40.93 -48.62
C GLU A 113 11.14 -40.16 -47.97
N ALA A 114 12.38 -40.35 -48.44
CA ALA A 114 13.57 -39.71 -47.88
C ALA A 114 13.50 -38.18 -47.94
N ALA A 115 13.05 -37.62 -49.07
CA ALA A 115 12.85 -36.18 -49.23
C ALA A 115 11.83 -35.62 -48.23
N ARG A 116 10.69 -36.30 -48.06
CA ARG A 116 9.64 -35.89 -47.10
C ARG A 116 10.07 -36.03 -45.65
N VAL A 117 10.83 -37.07 -45.30
CA VAL A 117 11.43 -37.23 -43.97
C VAL A 117 12.42 -36.08 -43.70
N LYS A 118 13.23 -35.68 -44.69
CA LYS A 118 14.14 -34.54 -44.54
C LYS A 118 13.41 -33.20 -44.38
N ILE A 119 12.30 -32.99 -45.10
CA ILE A 119 11.43 -31.82 -44.87
C ILE A 119 10.88 -31.87 -43.44
N LEU A 120 10.41 -33.03 -42.97
CA LEU A 120 9.83 -33.18 -41.63
C LEU A 120 10.86 -32.92 -40.51
N GLU A 121 12.09 -33.43 -40.64
CA GLU A 121 13.21 -33.10 -39.75
C GLU A 121 13.54 -31.60 -39.80
N GLY A 122 13.52 -31.01 -41.00
CA GLY A 122 13.70 -29.57 -41.22
C GLY A 122 12.62 -28.73 -40.54
N CYS A 123 11.35 -29.17 -40.55
CA CYS A 123 10.24 -28.51 -39.85
C CYS A 123 10.49 -28.43 -38.34
N VAL A 124 10.97 -29.52 -37.73
CA VAL A 124 11.28 -29.57 -36.29
C VAL A 124 12.37 -28.56 -35.94
N LEU A 125 13.46 -28.55 -36.71
CA LEU A 125 14.57 -27.62 -36.49
C LEU A 125 14.17 -26.16 -36.73
N ALA A 126 13.39 -25.89 -37.77
CA ALA A 126 12.90 -24.55 -38.08
C ALA A 126 12.01 -24.00 -36.96
N VAL A 127 11.05 -24.78 -36.47
CA VAL A 127 10.18 -24.36 -35.36
C VAL A 127 10.97 -24.19 -34.07
N GLN A 128 11.94 -25.07 -33.79
CA GLN A 128 12.84 -24.90 -32.64
C GLN A 128 13.64 -23.60 -32.72
N LYS A 129 14.17 -23.25 -33.90
CA LYS A 129 14.90 -22.00 -34.11
C LYS A 129 14.00 -20.78 -33.97
N LEU A 130 12.81 -20.80 -34.56
CA LEU A 130 11.85 -19.68 -34.52
C LEU A 130 11.27 -19.44 -33.12
N LEU A 131 11.07 -20.50 -32.34
CA LEU A 131 10.54 -20.43 -30.97
C LEU A 131 11.63 -20.34 -29.89
N ARG A 132 12.92 -20.28 -30.26
CA ARG A 132 14.00 -20.06 -29.30
C ARG A 132 13.78 -18.70 -28.64
N ARG A 133 13.63 -18.73 -27.31
CA ARG A 133 13.57 -17.51 -26.51
C ARG A 133 14.91 -16.81 -26.70
N GLU A 134 14.90 -15.52 -27.03
CA GLU A 134 16.08 -14.66 -27.07
C GLU A 134 16.62 -14.43 -25.64
N GLU A 135 16.84 -15.51 -24.89
CA GLU A 135 17.53 -15.46 -23.62
C GLU A 135 19.03 -15.38 -23.93
N LYS A 136 19.59 -14.19 -23.71
CA LYS A 136 21.02 -13.80 -23.73
C LYS A 136 21.53 -13.10 -24.99
N ALA A 137 21.00 -11.91 -25.27
CA ALA A 137 21.76 -10.86 -25.98
C ALA A 137 22.21 -9.70 -25.06
N ALA A 138 21.73 -9.62 -23.80
CA ALA A 138 22.00 -8.49 -22.90
C ALA A 138 22.97 -8.77 -21.73
N GLY A 139 23.75 -9.87 -21.77
CA GLY A 139 24.58 -10.22 -20.59
C GLY A 139 25.63 -11.29 -20.84
N ARG A 140 26.45 -11.14 -21.88
CA ARG A 140 27.72 -11.87 -21.95
C ARG A 140 28.82 -10.94 -22.43
N ASP A 141 29.74 -10.71 -21.51
CA ASP A 141 30.94 -9.92 -21.67
C ASP A 141 31.67 -10.19 -22.99
N THR A 142 32.20 -9.09 -23.49
CA THR A 142 33.17 -8.91 -24.56
C THR A 142 34.44 -9.75 -24.35
N ARG A 143 34.37 -11.06 -24.60
CA ARG A 143 35.60 -11.86 -24.82
C ARG A 143 35.88 -11.95 -26.31
N LYS A 144 36.77 -11.08 -26.78
CA LYS A 144 37.49 -11.16 -28.06
C LYS A 144 37.73 -12.63 -28.45
N MET A 145 37.04 -13.10 -29.47
CA MET A 145 37.57 -14.15 -30.34
C MET A 145 37.61 -13.63 -31.77
N ARG A 146 38.79 -13.83 -32.32
CA ARG A 146 39.33 -13.32 -33.58
C ARG A 146 38.87 -14.25 -34.70
N GLY A 147 38.27 -13.67 -35.75
CA GLY A 147 38.22 -14.26 -37.08
C GLY A 147 36.83 -14.70 -37.54
N GLY A 148 36.41 -14.17 -38.70
CA GLY A 148 35.27 -14.68 -39.46
C GLY A 148 34.13 -13.68 -39.60
N LYS A 149 34.26 -12.73 -40.53
CA LYS A 149 33.18 -11.88 -40.99
C LYS A 149 32.28 -12.75 -41.91
N VAL A 150 31.23 -13.33 -41.34
CA VAL A 150 30.05 -13.78 -42.11
C VAL A 150 28.90 -12.92 -41.63
N GLU A 151 28.60 -11.88 -42.41
CA GLU A 151 27.39 -11.07 -42.25
C GLU A 151 26.20 -11.92 -42.72
N GLU A 152 25.70 -12.82 -41.87
CA GLU A 152 24.33 -13.34 -42.03
C GLU A 152 23.37 -12.21 -41.64
N LYS A 153 22.82 -11.54 -42.65
CA LYS A 153 21.64 -10.69 -42.52
C LYS A 153 20.44 -11.56 -42.15
N GLU A 154 20.36 -12.05 -40.91
CA GLU A 154 19.08 -12.48 -40.36
C GLU A 154 18.20 -11.23 -40.27
N ALA A 155 17.31 -11.05 -41.26
CA ALA A 155 16.28 -10.02 -41.18
C ALA A 155 15.55 -10.21 -39.86
N VAL A 156 15.61 -9.21 -38.97
CA VAL A 156 14.97 -9.26 -37.65
C VAL A 156 13.46 -9.33 -37.87
N MET A 157 12.93 -10.54 -37.98
CA MET A 157 11.51 -10.78 -38.13
C MET A 157 10.78 -10.33 -36.86
N SER A 158 9.64 -9.67 -37.03
CA SER A 158 8.79 -9.28 -35.90
C SER A 158 8.34 -10.50 -35.12
N LYS A 159 8.04 -10.36 -33.83
CA LYS A 159 7.61 -11.49 -32.98
C LYS A 159 6.36 -12.16 -33.54
N GLY A 160 5.41 -11.37 -34.02
CA GLY A 160 4.21 -11.86 -34.69
C GLY A 160 4.52 -12.64 -35.97
N ASP A 161 5.47 -12.18 -36.79
CA ASP A 161 5.88 -12.86 -38.02
C ASP A 161 6.56 -14.21 -37.73
N LYS A 162 7.43 -14.26 -36.71
CA LYS A 162 8.06 -15.51 -36.25
C LYS A 162 7.01 -16.55 -35.83
N LEU A 163 5.97 -16.13 -35.10
CA LEU A 163 4.89 -17.02 -34.67
C LEU A 163 4.03 -17.50 -35.84
N LEU A 164 3.69 -16.63 -36.78
CA LEU A 164 2.90 -17.00 -37.96
C LEU A 164 3.65 -18.00 -38.85
N VAL A 165 4.94 -17.78 -39.08
CA VAL A 165 5.78 -18.72 -39.83
C VAL A 165 5.93 -20.04 -39.08
N ALA A 166 6.14 -20.01 -37.77
CA ALA A 166 6.19 -21.23 -36.96
C ALA A 166 4.88 -22.03 -37.04
N ALA A 167 3.71 -21.37 -37.02
CA ALA A 167 2.41 -22.02 -37.20
C ALA A 167 2.29 -22.68 -38.59
N LYS A 168 2.72 -21.99 -39.65
CA LYS A 168 2.75 -22.53 -41.02
C LYS A 168 3.64 -23.77 -41.14
N VAL A 169 4.84 -23.75 -40.55
CA VAL A 169 5.75 -24.91 -40.51
C VAL A 169 5.13 -26.07 -39.71
N CYS A 170 4.48 -25.79 -38.59
CA CYS A 170 3.76 -26.80 -37.80
C CYS A 170 2.60 -27.45 -38.56
N VAL A 171 1.87 -26.69 -39.39
CA VAL A 171 0.83 -27.23 -40.28
C VAL A 171 1.46 -28.11 -41.36
N LEU A 172 2.55 -27.67 -41.99
CA LEU A 172 3.29 -28.49 -42.97
C LEU A 172 3.77 -29.81 -42.36
N GLY A 173 4.35 -29.77 -41.16
CA GLY A 173 4.77 -30.96 -40.42
C GLY A 173 3.60 -31.90 -40.11
N ARG A 174 2.43 -31.36 -39.73
CA ARG A 174 1.21 -32.14 -39.49
C ARG A 174 0.70 -32.83 -40.77
N LEU A 175 0.69 -32.11 -41.88
CA LEU A 175 0.26 -32.67 -43.18
C LEU A 175 1.20 -33.79 -43.63
N LEU A 176 2.51 -33.61 -43.47
CA LEU A 176 3.50 -34.64 -43.79
C LEU A 176 3.29 -35.90 -42.95
N VAL A 177 3.14 -35.76 -41.62
CA VAL A 177 2.84 -36.92 -40.74
C VAL A 177 1.55 -37.62 -41.18
N LYS A 178 0.48 -36.87 -41.46
CA LYS A 178 -0.80 -37.44 -41.93
C LYS A 178 -0.67 -38.16 -43.28
N THR A 179 0.17 -37.65 -44.19
CA THR A 179 0.44 -38.36 -45.47
C THR A 179 1.22 -39.65 -45.26
N PHE A 180 2.16 -39.70 -44.30
CA PHE A 180 2.88 -40.93 -43.97
C PHE A 180 2.00 -41.97 -43.26
N GLU A 181 1.03 -41.53 -42.44
CA GLU A 181 0.03 -42.42 -41.84
C GLU A 181 -0.88 -43.08 -42.90
N ARG A 182 -1.20 -42.35 -43.98
CA ARG A 182 -2.07 -42.83 -45.04
C ARG A 182 -1.37 -43.68 -46.10
N GLU A 183 -0.21 -43.26 -46.58
CA GLU A 183 0.56 -43.95 -47.64
C GLU A 183 1.33 -45.17 -47.10
N GLY A 184 1.52 -45.26 -45.77
CA GLY A 184 2.38 -46.26 -45.14
C GLY A 184 3.86 -45.90 -45.26
N ILE A 185 4.70 -46.54 -44.44
CA ILE A 185 6.15 -46.28 -44.40
C ILE A 185 6.90 -47.56 -44.75
N HIS A 186 7.63 -47.55 -45.87
CA HIS A 186 8.34 -48.71 -46.40
C HIS A 186 9.68 -48.97 -45.70
N THR A 187 10.36 -47.91 -45.24
CA THR A 187 11.68 -48.02 -44.58
C THR A 187 11.59 -47.90 -43.05
N GLU A 188 12.20 -48.82 -42.28
CA GLU A 188 12.20 -48.75 -40.81
C GLU A 188 12.89 -47.49 -40.26
N ALA A 189 14.00 -47.07 -40.88
CA ALA A 189 14.69 -45.82 -40.53
C ALA A 189 13.75 -44.60 -40.67
N SER A 190 13.04 -44.49 -41.80
CA SER A 190 12.02 -43.46 -42.03
C SER A 190 10.90 -43.54 -40.99
N ARG A 191 10.48 -44.74 -40.57
CA ARG A 191 9.45 -44.94 -39.54
C ARG A 191 9.89 -44.41 -38.18
N THR A 192 11.14 -44.65 -37.79
CA THR A 192 11.68 -44.10 -36.54
C THR A 192 11.82 -42.58 -36.58
N ALA A 193 12.31 -42.03 -37.69
CA ALA A 193 12.46 -40.58 -37.90
C ALA A 193 11.11 -39.86 -37.86
N VAL A 194 10.08 -40.38 -38.54
CA VAL A 194 8.72 -39.82 -38.53
C VAL A 194 8.12 -39.85 -37.12
N LYS A 195 8.25 -40.96 -36.39
CA LYS A 195 7.76 -41.07 -35.00
C LYS A 195 8.49 -40.10 -34.05
N SER A 196 9.80 -39.93 -34.20
CA SER A 196 10.55 -38.97 -33.39
C SER A 196 10.17 -37.52 -33.73
N ALA A 197 9.99 -37.22 -35.02
CA ALA A 197 9.61 -35.91 -35.48
C ALA A 197 8.19 -35.55 -35.02
N ASP A 198 7.24 -36.48 -35.10
CA ASP A 198 5.87 -36.28 -34.61
C ASP A 198 5.83 -35.96 -33.10
N ARG A 199 6.55 -36.73 -32.27
CA ARG A 199 6.70 -36.43 -30.83
C ARG A 199 7.34 -35.08 -30.56
N SER A 200 8.34 -34.69 -31.36
CA SER A 200 8.97 -33.38 -31.19
C SER A 200 8.04 -32.25 -31.65
N LEU A 201 7.24 -32.47 -32.69
CA LEU A 201 6.25 -31.51 -33.15
C LEU A 201 5.16 -31.32 -32.10
N THR A 202 4.65 -32.36 -31.44
CA THR A 202 3.64 -32.17 -30.36
C THR A 202 4.16 -31.26 -29.25
N VAL A 203 5.37 -31.49 -28.75
CA VAL A 203 6.01 -30.61 -27.74
C VAL A 203 6.18 -29.18 -28.25
N LEU A 204 6.56 -29.01 -29.52
CA LEU A 204 6.72 -27.68 -30.12
C LEU A 204 5.39 -26.98 -30.37
N ARG A 205 4.30 -27.71 -30.58
CA ARG A 205 2.94 -27.15 -30.68
C ARG A 205 2.50 -26.56 -29.34
N ASP A 206 2.71 -27.28 -28.25
CA ASP A 206 2.41 -26.76 -26.90
C ASP A 206 3.26 -25.52 -26.58
N ARG A 207 4.54 -25.54 -26.98
CA ARG A 207 5.43 -24.38 -26.85
C ARG A 207 4.96 -23.21 -27.71
N LEU A 208 4.53 -23.45 -28.95
CA LEU A 208 3.99 -22.41 -29.84
C LEU A 208 2.76 -21.76 -29.21
N LEU A 209 1.83 -22.54 -28.66
CA LEU A 209 0.65 -22.02 -27.96
C LEU A 209 1.05 -21.15 -26.78
N ARG A 210 1.99 -21.60 -25.92
CA ARG A 210 2.50 -20.75 -24.82
C ARG A 210 3.17 -19.46 -25.30
N CYS A 211 3.90 -19.52 -26.42
CA CYS A 211 4.50 -18.32 -27.01
C CYS A 211 3.44 -17.38 -27.58
N ILE A 212 2.40 -17.90 -28.23
CA ILE A 212 1.24 -17.13 -28.67
C ILE A 212 0.58 -16.47 -27.47
N ASP A 213 0.21 -17.24 -26.43
CA ASP A 213 -0.43 -16.72 -25.22
C ASP A 213 0.44 -15.63 -24.55
N SER A 214 1.77 -15.80 -24.53
CA SER A 214 2.69 -14.78 -24.00
C SER A 214 2.66 -13.44 -24.76
N VAL A 215 2.41 -13.48 -26.07
CA VAL A 215 2.25 -12.28 -26.91
C VAL A 215 0.82 -11.74 -26.81
N LEU A 216 -0.18 -12.59 -26.58
CA LEU A 216 -1.56 -12.13 -26.33
C LEU A 216 -1.65 -11.36 -25.00
N VAL A 217 -0.89 -11.75 -23.97
CA VAL A 217 -0.90 -11.10 -22.64
C VAL A 217 -0.09 -9.80 -22.61
N SER A 218 0.80 -9.54 -23.57
CA SER A 218 1.67 -8.36 -23.50
C SER A 218 0.90 -7.05 -23.72
N VAL A 219 1.12 -6.10 -22.80
CA VAL A 219 0.42 -4.80 -22.75
C VAL A 219 1.20 -3.67 -23.44
N ASN A 220 2.52 -3.83 -23.60
CA ASN A 220 3.39 -2.74 -24.06
C ASN A 220 3.35 -2.55 -25.58
N GLU A 221 2.75 -1.46 -26.04
CA GLU A 221 2.59 -1.11 -27.46
C GLU A 221 3.93 -0.92 -28.19
N LYS A 222 4.96 -0.44 -27.48
CA LYS A 222 6.33 -0.29 -28.03
C LYS A 222 7.01 -1.63 -28.29
N LEU A 223 6.66 -2.67 -27.55
CA LEU A 223 7.27 -4.01 -27.65
C LEU A 223 6.45 -4.99 -28.49
N THR A 224 5.14 -4.78 -28.58
CA THR A 224 4.21 -5.61 -29.34
C THR A 224 3.19 -4.71 -30.04
N PRO A 225 3.45 -4.34 -31.32
CA PRO A 225 2.50 -3.55 -32.08
C PRO A 225 1.21 -4.35 -32.33
N ARG A 226 0.10 -3.65 -32.57
CA ARG A 226 -1.20 -4.30 -32.88
C ARG A 226 -1.13 -5.26 -34.08
N SER A 227 -0.19 -5.02 -35.01
CA SER A 227 0.09 -5.91 -36.14
C SER A 227 0.63 -7.28 -35.70
N ASP A 228 1.46 -7.32 -34.66
CA ASP A 228 1.97 -8.58 -34.09
C ASP A 228 0.89 -9.35 -33.36
N LEU A 229 -0.03 -8.66 -32.69
CA LEU A 229 -1.19 -9.27 -32.05
C LEU A 229 -2.08 -9.98 -33.08
N LEU A 230 -2.40 -9.30 -34.17
CA LEU A 230 -3.17 -9.87 -35.28
C LEU A 230 -2.45 -11.07 -35.93
N LYS A 231 -1.12 -10.99 -36.08
CA LYS A 231 -0.30 -12.12 -36.57
C LYS A 231 -0.28 -13.30 -35.58
N ALA A 232 -0.28 -13.05 -34.27
CA ALA A 232 -0.37 -14.09 -33.25
C ALA A 232 -1.75 -14.77 -33.23
N LEU A 233 -2.84 -14.00 -33.37
CA LEU A 233 -4.21 -14.53 -33.47
C LEU A 233 -4.41 -15.36 -34.75
N SER A 234 -3.85 -14.91 -35.87
CA SER A 234 -3.87 -15.67 -37.12
C SER A 234 -2.94 -16.90 -37.08
N ALA A 235 -1.86 -16.87 -36.30
CA ALA A 235 -1.06 -18.06 -36.01
C ALA A 235 -1.84 -19.09 -35.18
N TYR A 236 -2.62 -18.64 -34.19
CA TYR A 236 -3.51 -19.49 -33.39
C TYR A 236 -4.58 -20.15 -34.25
N SER A 237 -5.31 -19.37 -35.06
CA SER A 237 -6.37 -19.88 -35.94
C SER A 237 -5.84 -20.91 -36.94
N LEU A 238 -4.66 -20.66 -37.52
CA LEU A 238 -4.00 -21.59 -38.43
C LEU A 238 -3.58 -22.88 -37.73
N HIS A 239 -3.13 -22.77 -36.48
CA HIS A 239 -2.69 -23.91 -35.70
C HIS A 239 -3.85 -24.82 -35.28
N THR A 240 -4.93 -24.24 -34.76
CA THR A 240 -6.09 -24.98 -34.20
C THR A 240 -7.25 -25.15 -35.18
N SER A 241 -7.16 -24.57 -36.39
CA SER A 241 -8.25 -24.51 -37.38
C SER A 241 -9.55 -23.88 -36.85
N SER A 242 -9.43 -22.96 -35.89
CA SER A 242 -10.54 -22.22 -35.27
C SER A 242 -11.00 -21.03 -36.12
N GLY A 243 -12.29 -20.70 -36.03
CA GLY A 243 -12.89 -19.54 -36.73
C GLY A 243 -12.57 -18.20 -36.04
N ALA A 244 -12.95 -17.09 -36.66
CA ALA A 244 -12.69 -15.75 -36.12
C ALA A 244 -13.35 -15.56 -34.75
N ARG A 245 -14.57 -16.09 -34.53
CA ARG A 245 -15.27 -16.01 -33.24
C ARG A 245 -14.56 -16.78 -32.14
N ASP A 246 -14.13 -18.00 -32.41
CA ASP A 246 -13.44 -18.84 -31.42
C ASP A 246 -12.04 -18.32 -31.11
N THR A 247 -11.36 -17.72 -32.09
CA THR A 247 -10.06 -17.07 -31.87
C THR A 247 -10.18 -15.83 -30.98
N LEU A 248 -11.28 -15.07 -31.13
CA LEU A 248 -11.56 -13.93 -30.27
C LEU A 248 -11.97 -14.37 -28.85
N ARG A 249 -12.71 -15.47 -28.71
CA ARG A 249 -13.00 -16.06 -27.39
C ARG A 249 -11.71 -16.51 -26.69
N HIS A 250 -10.83 -17.24 -27.38
CA HIS A 250 -9.53 -17.64 -26.81
C HIS A 250 -8.70 -16.42 -26.38
N PHE A 251 -8.70 -15.36 -27.17
CA PHE A 251 -8.02 -14.11 -26.83
C PHE A 251 -8.55 -13.48 -25.53
N LEU A 252 -9.88 -13.40 -25.39
CA LEU A 252 -10.53 -12.92 -24.18
C LEU A 252 -10.25 -13.83 -22.98
N ASP A 253 -10.28 -15.15 -23.16
CA ASP A 253 -10.02 -16.12 -22.09
C ASP A 253 -8.57 -16.05 -21.61
N VAL A 254 -7.59 -15.91 -22.52
CA VAL A 254 -6.16 -15.79 -22.18
C VAL A 254 -5.90 -14.49 -21.43
N ARG A 255 -6.44 -13.36 -21.90
CA ARG A 255 -6.26 -12.07 -21.20
C ARG A 255 -7.06 -12.01 -19.90
N GLY A 256 -8.25 -12.59 -19.85
CA GLY A 256 -9.06 -12.72 -18.64
C GLY A 256 -8.37 -13.59 -17.57
N SER A 257 -7.76 -14.69 -17.99
CA SER A 257 -6.94 -15.54 -17.11
C SER A 257 -5.69 -14.81 -16.63
N ALA A 258 -5.07 -13.96 -17.45
CA ALA A 258 -3.94 -13.14 -17.01
C ALA A 258 -4.36 -12.04 -16.02
N LEU A 259 -5.56 -11.46 -16.18
CA LEU A 259 -6.14 -10.51 -15.23
C LEU A 259 -6.36 -11.17 -13.86
N SER A 260 -6.81 -12.43 -13.81
CA SER A 260 -6.97 -13.15 -12.53
C SER A 260 -5.62 -13.64 -11.95
N LEU A 261 -4.72 -14.20 -12.77
CA LEU A 261 -3.48 -14.87 -12.32
C LEU A 261 -2.29 -13.95 -12.00
N SER A 262 -2.30 -12.69 -12.43
CA SER A 262 -1.13 -11.79 -12.33
C SER A 262 -0.71 -11.36 -10.90
N ILE A 263 -1.27 -11.96 -9.85
CA ILE A 263 -0.78 -11.84 -8.45
C ILE A 263 0.45 -12.76 -8.20
N ASN A 264 0.76 -13.70 -9.10
CA ASN A 264 1.84 -14.68 -8.89
C ASN A 264 3.15 -14.43 -9.65
N ASN A 265 3.21 -13.49 -10.60
CA ASN A 265 4.30 -13.51 -11.59
C ASN A 265 5.52 -12.62 -11.29
N ASN A 266 5.71 -12.20 -10.03
CA ASN A 266 6.90 -11.44 -9.65
C ASN A 266 8.02 -12.27 -8.99
N ASN A 267 7.89 -13.60 -8.95
CA ASN A 267 8.97 -14.48 -8.49
C ASN A 267 9.42 -15.42 -9.63
N ASN A 268 10.36 -14.94 -10.45
CA ASN A 268 11.41 -15.82 -10.97
C ASN A 268 12.42 -16.17 -9.85
N ASN A 269 11.92 -16.51 -8.67
CA ASN A 269 12.70 -17.17 -7.64
C ASN A 269 12.16 -18.60 -7.52
N TRP A 270 13.09 -19.51 -7.75
CA TRP A 270 13.06 -20.93 -7.50
C TRP A 270 12.33 -21.27 -6.18
N GLU A 271 11.59 -22.40 -6.22
CA GLU A 271 10.88 -23.10 -5.12
C GLU A 271 9.50 -22.57 -4.65
N GLY A 272 8.45 -23.22 -5.14
CA GLY A 272 7.80 -24.26 -4.34
C GLY A 272 6.98 -23.89 -3.10
N GLN A 273 6.67 -22.61 -2.85
CA GLN A 273 5.66 -22.21 -1.86
C GLN A 273 4.70 -21.16 -2.45
N PRO A 274 3.37 -21.32 -2.26
CA PRO A 274 2.41 -20.23 -2.49
C PRO A 274 2.56 -19.22 -1.34
N SER A 275 3.67 -18.48 -1.34
CA SER A 275 3.81 -17.32 -0.46
C SER A 275 2.74 -16.32 -0.87
N ALA A 276 1.96 -15.83 0.09
CA ALA A 276 1.03 -14.73 -0.11
C ALA A 276 1.81 -13.56 -0.73
N ALA A 277 1.73 -13.43 -2.05
CA ALA A 277 2.52 -12.47 -2.79
C ALA A 277 2.14 -11.08 -2.32
N VAL A 278 3.14 -10.30 -1.91
CA VAL A 278 2.96 -8.89 -1.52
C VAL A 278 2.29 -8.19 -2.71
N ARG A 279 1.04 -7.78 -2.53
CA ARG A 279 0.26 -7.11 -3.57
C ARG A 279 0.88 -5.73 -3.80
N THR A 280 1.56 -5.56 -4.92
CA THR A 280 2.20 -4.29 -5.25
C THR A 280 1.21 -3.36 -5.97
N PRO A 281 1.16 -2.05 -5.65
CA PRO A 281 0.32 -1.08 -6.37
C PRO A 281 0.60 -1.05 -7.88
N LYS A 282 1.83 -1.38 -8.28
CA LYS A 282 2.22 -1.48 -9.70
C LYS A 282 1.50 -2.61 -10.45
N ASP A 283 1.15 -3.70 -9.76
CA ASP A 283 0.47 -4.83 -10.40
C ASP A 283 -1.00 -4.52 -10.68
N ILE A 284 -1.64 -3.70 -9.84
CA ILE A 284 -2.98 -3.15 -10.10
C ILE A 284 -2.97 -2.30 -11.36
N LEU A 285 -1.99 -1.39 -11.49
CA LEU A 285 -1.89 -0.52 -12.67
C LEU A 285 -1.68 -1.33 -13.96
N ARG A 286 -0.87 -2.41 -13.90
CA ARG A 286 -0.69 -3.34 -15.03
C ARG A 286 -1.98 -4.06 -15.40
N ARG A 287 -2.79 -4.46 -14.42
CA ARG A 287 -4.08 -5.13 -14.63
C ARG A 287 -5.11 -4.20 -15.23
N LEU A 288 -5.23 -2.98 -14.71
CA LEU A 288 -6.12 -1.97 -15.27
C LEU A 288 -5.77 -1.70 -16.73
N ASN A 289 -4.48 -1.49 -17.02
CA ASN A 289 -4.01 -1.27 -18.39
C ASN A 289 -4.28 -2.50 -19.27
N LEU A 290 -4.04 -3.73 -18.78
CA LEU A 290 -4.41 -4.94 -19.53
C LEU A 290 -5.92 -4.98 -19.83
N TYR A 291 -6.78 -4.65 -18.85
CA TYR A 291 -8.23 -4.60 -19.02
C TYR A 291 -8.66 -3.53 -20.03
N ALA A 292 -8.18 -2.30 -19.92
CA ALA A 292 -8.59 -1.26 -20.87
C ALA A 292 -8.03 -1.53 -22.27
N LYS A 293 -6.79 -2.04 -22.37
CA LYS A 293 -6.18 -2.44 -23.63
C LYS A 293 -6.89 -3.62 -24.28
N THR A 294 -7.49 -4.56 -23.53
CA THR A 294 -8.32 -5.60 -24.16
C THR A 294 -9.51 -4.99 -24.89
N LEU A 295 -10.19 -4.04 -24.27
CA LEU A 295 -11.34 -3.36 -24.88
C LEU A 295 -10.92 -2.58 -26.13
N GLN A 296 -9.80 -1.84 -26.05
CA GLN A 296 -9.24 -1.12 -27.21
C GLN A 296 -8.79 -2.06 -28.33
N ASP A 297 -8.10 -3.16 -28.01
CA ASP A 297 -7.61 -4.11 -29.01
C ASP A 297 -8.78 -4.85 -29.69
N VAL A 298 -9.82 -5.25 -28.94
CA VAL A 298 -11.03 -5.84 -29.54
C VAL A 298 -11.73 -4.84 -30.47
N GLN A 299 -11.84 -3.57 -30.05
CA GLN A 299 -12.39 -2.51 -30.88
C GLN A 299 -11.58 -2.29 -32.17
N ALA A 300 -10.26 -2.40 -32.09
CA ALA A 300 -9.37 -2.20 -33.23
C ALA A 300 -9.36 -3.41 -34.18
N LEU A 301 -9.55 -4.63 -33.67
CA LEU A 301 -9.49 -5.89 -34.42
C LEU A 301 -10.82 -6.26 -35.09
N THR A 302 -11.95 -5.83 -34.53
CA THR A 302 -13.29 -6.22 -34.98
C THR A 302 -14.00 -5.10 -35.75
N PRO A 303 -14.87 -5.42 -36.73
CA PRO A 303 -15.15 -6.75 -37.27
C PRO A 303 -14.16 -7.20 -38.37
N ASN A 304 -13.59 -6.27 -39.15
CA ASN A 304 -13.00 -6.62 -40.45
C ASN A 304 -11.53 -7.07 -40.38
N LYS A 305 -10.68 -6.47 -39.53
CA LYS A 305 -9.22 -6.69 -39.60
C LYS A 305 -8.81 -8.12 -39.31
N LEU A 306 -9.46 -8.77 -38.33
CA LEU A 306 -9.22 -10.18 -38.03
C LEU A 306 -9.72 -11.08 -39.18
N ALA A 307 -10.95 -10.84 -39.67
CA ALA A 307 -11.52 -11.61 -40.78
C ALA A 307 -10.68 -11.48 -42.06
N ASP A 308 -10.19 -10.28 -42.38
CA ASP A 308 -9.33 -9.99 -43.52
C ASP A 308 -7.97 -10.69 -43.43
N ALA A 309 -7.39 -10.74 -42.22
CA ALA A 309 -6.13 -11.45 -41.97
C ALA A 309 -6.29 -12.97 -42.18
N LEU A 310 -7.39 -13.55 -41.71
CA LEU A 310 -7.72 -14.97 -41.92
C LEU A 310 -7.98 -15.26 -43.40
N ASN A 311 -8.62 -14.32 -44.11
CA ASN A 311 -8.78 -14.38 -45.56
C ASN A 311 -7.46 -14.33 -46.31
N GLY A 312 -6.52 -13.51 -45.85
CA GLY A 312 -5.16 -13.46 -46.39
C GLY A 312 -4.45 -14.81 -46.36
N LEU A 313 -4.67 -15.62 -45.32
CA LEU A 313 -4.08 -16.96 -45.19
C LEU A 313 -4.62 -17.99 -46.19
N LYS A 314 -5.81 -17.76 -46.77
CA LYS A 314 -6.41 -18.66 -47.78
C LYS A 314 -5.93 -18.40 -49.20
N LYS A 315 -5.51 -17.17 -49.51
CA LYS A 315 -5.24 -16.72 -50.88
C LYS A 315 -4.04 -17.42 -51.53
N LYS A 316 -3.10 -17.92 -50.73
CA LYS A 316 -1.87 -18.58 -51.22
C LYS A 316 -1.79 -20.02 -50.69
N ALA A 317 -1.30 -20.94 -51.53
CA ALA A 317 -1.00 -22.30 -51.09
C ALA A 317 0.23 -22.30 -50.16
N LEU A 318 0.25 -23.20 -49.19
CA LEU A 318 1.26 -23.21 -48.12
C LEU A 318 2.72 -23.24 -48.65
N LEU A 319 3.01 -24.07 -49.66
CA LEU A 319 4.37 -24.19 -50.24
C LEU A 319 4.76 -23.02 -51.17
N THR A 320 3.80 -22.19 -51.56
CA THR A 320 4.04 -20.99 -52.40
C THR A 320 4.33 -19.75 -51.57
N ASP A 321 4.24 -19.85 -50.25
CA ASP A 321 4.51 -18.73 -49.36
C ASP A 321 6.01 -18.39 -49.28
N ASP A 322 6.34 -17.13 -49.55
CA ASP A 322 7.71 -16.61 -49.60
C ASP A 322 8.42 -16.78 -48.25
N ALA A 323 7.67 -16.64 -47.15
CA ALA A 323 8.21 -16.78 -45.79
C ALA A 323 8.65 -18.20 -45.45
N LEU A 324 8.02 -19.23 -46.04
CA LEU A 324 8.43 -20.63 -45.86
C LEU A 324 9.61 -21.01 -46.77
N ARG A 325 9.68 -20.41 -47.97
CA ARG A 325 10.80 -20.61 -48.90
C ARG A 325 12.10 -19.98 -48.42
N ALA A 326 12.00 -18.89 -47.66
CA ALA A 326 13.14 -18.22 -47.04
C ALA A 326 13.84 -19.07 -45.96
N ILE A 327 13.20 -20.14 -45.45
CA ILE A 327 13.80 -21.00 -44.43
C ILE A 327 14.79 -21.96 -45.08
N GLU A 328 16.08 -21.65 -44.95
CA GLU A 328 17.19 -22.45 -45.52
C GLU A 328 17.16 -23.92 -45.09
N GLY A 329 16.68 -24.22 -43.87
CA GLY A 329 16.61 -25.57 -43.34
C GLY A 329 15.57 -26.47 -44.04
N LEU A 330 14.60 -25.90 -44.77
CA LEU A 330 13.50 -26.63 -45.36
C LEU A 330 13.73 -26.98 -46.84
N ARG A 331 14.55 -26.18 -47.56
CA ARG A 331 14.92 -26.36 -48.98
C ARG A 331 13.74 -26.79 -49.86
N LEU A 332 12.67 -25.99 -49.81
CA LEU A 332 11.43 -26.25 -50.56
C LEU A 332 11.63 -26.15 -52.08
N ASP A 333 12.65 -25.43 -52.53
CA ASP A 333 13.11 -25.38 -53.92
C ASP A 333 13.42 -26.77 -54.49
N ILE A 334 14.07 -27.63 -53.70
CA ILE A 334 14.46 -28.99 -54.10
C ILE A 334 13.37 -29.99 -53.73
N TYR A 335 12.86 -29.91 -52.50
CA TYR A 335 12.00 -30.96 -51.96
C TYR A 335 10.51 -30.80 -52.28
N SER A 336 10.03 -29.62 -52.73
CA SER A 336 8.62 -29.42 -53.10
C SER A 336 8.15 -30.33 -54.23
N ARG A 337 9.06 -30.78 -55.12
CA ARG A 337 8.73 -31.74 -56.19
C ARG A 337 8.43 -33.14 -55.65
N TRP A 338 8.84 -33.48 -54.44
CA TRP A 338 8.61 -34.80 -53.85
C TRP A 338 7.37 -34.82 -52.91
N CYS A 339 6.81 -33.64 -52.61
CA CYS A 339 5.50 -33.52 -51.97
C CYS A 339 4.38 -33.93 -52.95
N GLY A 340 3.37 -34.64 -52.46
CA GLY A 340 2.19 -35.02 -53.25
C GLY A 340 1.28 -33.82 -53.50
N ASP A 341 0.34 -33.97 -54.43
CA ASP A 341 -0.55 -32.88 -54.84
C ASP A 341 -1.39 -32.33 -53.67
N GLU A 342 -1.73 -33.17 -52.70
CA GLU A 342 -2.42 -32.79 -51.46
C GLU A 342 -1.67 -31.72 -50.64
N ILE A 343 -0.33 -31.76 -50.64
CA ILE A 343 0.50 -30.80 -49.88
C ILE A 343 0.81 -29.57 -50.74
N ARG A 344 1.00 -29.76 -52.05
CA ARG A 344 1.35 -28.67 -52.99
C ARG A 344 0.22 -27.65 -53.14
N TYR A 345 -1.01 -28.13 -53.23
CA TYR A 345 -2.19 -27.28 -53.39
C TYR A 345 -2.93 -27.04 -52.08
N TYR A 346 -2.32 -27.38 -50.94
CA TYR A 346 -2.96 -27.20 -49.64
C TYR A 346 -3.19 -25.71 -49.34
N THR A 347 -4.46 -25.37 -49.15
CA THR A 347 -4.90 -24.09 -48.58
C THR A 347 -5.59 -24.35 -47.23
N PRO A 348 -5.24 -23.62 -46.16
CA PRO A 348 -5.87 -23.80 -44.87
C PRO A 348 -7.38 -23.53 -44.92
N PHE A 349 -8.18 -24.46 -44.43
CA PHE A 349 -9.62 -24.27 -44.28
C PHE A 349 -9.93 -23.63 -42.92
N ILE A 350 -10.04 -22.31 -42.89
CA ILE A 350 -10.33 -21.51 -41.67
C ILE A 350 -11.67 -20.77 -41.87
N ARG A 351 -12.56 -20.76 -40.88
CA ARG A 351 -13.78 -19.91 -40.94
C ARG A 351 -13.39 -18.45 -40.69
N HIS A 352 -13.96 -17.52 -41.45
CA HIS A 352 -13.55 -16.10 -41.44
C HIS A 352 -14.74 -15.13 -41.34
N ASP A 353 -15.92 -15.54 -41.81
CA ASP A 353 -17.14 -14.73 -41.82
C ASP A 353 -18.01 -14.89 -40.55
N ASP A 354 -17.53 -15.60 -39.54
CA ASP A 354 -18.28 -15.93 -38.32
C ASP A 354 -18.31 -14.80 -37.27
N LEU A 355 -17.65 -13.67 -37.55
CA LEU A 355 -17.52 -12.54 -36.61
C LEU A 355 -18.43 -11.37 -37.01
N GLN A 356 -19.66 -11.38 -36.52
CA GLN A 356 -20.59 -10.25 -36.62
C GLN A 356 -20.44 -9.30 -35.42
N ALA A 357 -20.75 -8.01 -35.59
CA ALA A 357 -20.65 -7.01 -34.52
C ALA A 357 -21.48 -7.38 -33.28
N GLU A 358 -22.70 -7.89 -33.45
CA GLU A 358 -23.57 -8.37 -32.36
C GLU A 358 -22.94 -9.54 -31.59
N SER A 359 -22.24 -10.41 -32.30
CA SER A 359 -21.56 -11.58 -31.73
C SER A 359 -20.33 -11.19 -30.91
N VAL A 360 -19.68 -10.06 -31.23
CA VAL A 360 -18.57 -9.47 -30.46
C VAL A 360 -19.10 -8.78 -29.22
N ASN A 361 -20.19 -8.02 -29.36
CA ASN A 361 -20.83 -7.34 -28.23
C ASN A 361 -21.35 -8.33 -27.19
N SER A 362 -21.93 -9.46 -27.60
CA SER A 362 -22.33 -10.51 -26.65
C SER A 362 -21.13 -11.10 -25.89
N LEU A 363 -20.04 -11.43 -26.57
CA LEU A 363 -18.82 -11.95 -25.92
C LEU A 363 -18.21 -10.93 -24.95
N LEU A 364 -18.15 -9.65 -25.32
CA LEU A 364 -17.66 -8.61 -24.44
C LEU A 364 -18.60 -8.32 -23.27
N SER A 365 -19.92 -8.40 -23.47
CA SER A 365 -20.90 -8.22 -22.40
C SER A 365 -20.83 -9.32 -21.33
N GLU A 366 -20.44 -10.54 -21.71
CA GLU A 366 -20.18 -11.64 -20.77
C GLU A 366 -18.82 -11.46 -20.07
N TRP A 367 -17.80 -11.01 -20.79
CA TRP A 367 -16.42 -10.93 -20.31
C TRP A 367 -16.14 -9.70 -19.43
N ALA A 368 -16.54 -8.50 -19.88
CA ALA A 368 -16.19 -7.23 -19.26
C ALA A 368 -16.65 -7.06 -17.79
N PRO A 369 -17.90 -7.42 -17.40
CA PRO A 369 -18.34 -7.23 -16.01
C PRO A 369 -17.63 -8.20 -15.05
N VAL A 370 -17.44 -9.46 -15.45
CA VAL A 370 -16.76 -10.48 -14.63
C VAL A 370 -15.34 -10.04 -14.27
N HIS A 371 -14.57 -9.58 -15.26
CA HIS A 371 -13.19 -9.16 -15.04
C HIS A 371 -13.06 -7.77 -14.39
N ARG A 372 -14.06 -6.89 -14.57
CA ARG A 372 -14.18 -5.65 -13.81
C ARG A 372 -14.31 -5.93 -12.32
N ASP A 373 -15.22 -6.82 -11.94
CA ASP A 373 -15.50 -7.09 -10.53
C ASP A 373 -14.31 -7.80 -9.86
N VAL A 374 -13.65 -8.72 -10.56
CA VAL A 374 -12.36 -9.31 -10.12
C VAL A 374 -11.30 -8.23 -9.88
N PHE A 375 -11.19 -7.25 -10.78
CA PHE A 375 -10.25 -6.13 -10.61
C PHE A 375 -10.61 -5.26 -9.40
N ILE A 376 -11.89 -4.91 -9.21
CA ILE A 376 -12.34 -4.12 -8.06
C ILE A 376 -12.08 -4.85 -6.75
N ASP A 377 -12.37 -6.14 -6.67
CA ASP A 377 -12.10 -6.95 -5.49
C ASP A 377 -10.60 -6.99 -5.15
N ASP A 378 -9.75 -7.04 -6.16
CA ASP A 378 -8.30 -7.05 -5.96
C ASP A 378 -7.75 -5.66 -5.62
N LEU A 379 -8.35 -4.59 -6.15
CA LEU A 379 -8.09 -3.21 -5.76
C LEU A 379 -8.47 -3.01 -4.28
N ASP A 380 -9.68 -3.39 -3.88
CA ASP A 380 -10.17 -3.31 -2.48
C ASP A 380 -9.21 -4.03 -1.53
N LYS A 381 -8.84 -5.27 -1.85
CA LYS A 381 -7.90 -6.07 -1.06
C LYS A 381 -6.51 -5.44 -0.94
N THR A 382 -6.02 -4.74 -1.96
CA THR A 382 -4.69 -4.10 -1.92
C THR A 382 -4.76 -2.78 -1.17
N VAL A 383 -5.79 -1.99 -1.42
CA VAL A 383 -6.04 -0.72 -0.72
C VAL A 383 -6.20 -0.98 0.78
N LYS A 384 -6.94 -2.02 1.19
CA LYS A 384 -7.05 -2.47 2.60
C LYS A 384 -5.73 -2.82 3.26
N SER A 385 -4.72 -3.28 2.50
CA SER A 385 -3.38 -3.57 3.02
C SER A 385 -2.53 -2.32 3.26
N MET A 386 -2.94 -1.16 2.71
CA MET A 386 -2.22 0.10 2.83
C MET A 386 -2.76 0.93 4.01
N SER A 387 -1.86 1.43 4.85
CA SER A 387 -2.20 2.28 6.02
C SER A 387 -1.71 3.73 5.91
N GLU A 388 -0.94 4.03 4.87
CA GLU A 388 -0.40 5.37 4.62
C GLU A 388 -1.35 6.14 3.71
N PHE A 389 -1.90 7.24 4.23
CA PHE A 389 -2.93 8.04 3.54
C PHE A 389 -2.42 8.58 2.20
N LYS A 390 -1.19 9.13 2.18
CA LYS A 390 -0.55 9.64 0.98
C LYS A 390 -0.37 8.57 -0.10
N ALA A 391 0.14 7.40 0.26
CA ALA A 391 0.33 6.31 -0.68
C ALA A 391 -0.98 5.83 -1.32
N ILE A 392 -2.09 5.83 -0.58
CA ILE A 392 -3.42 5.49 -1.11
C ILE A 392 -3.90 6.56 -2.09
N VAL A 393 -3.67 7.84 -1.78
CA VAL A 393 -4.02 8.96 -2.68
C VAL A 393 -3.17 8.97 -3.95
N ASP A 394 -1.88 8.62 -3.86
CA ASP A 394 -1.00 8.47 -5.03
C ASP A 394 -1.45 7.30 -5.91
N LEU A 395 -1.87 6.18 -5.30
CA LEU A 395 -2.48 5.06 -6.01
C LEU A 395 -3.80 5.48 -6.68
N ARG A 396 -4.70 6.20 -5.96
CA ARG A 396 -5.95 6.76 -6.50
C ARG A 396 -5.67 7.58 -7.75
N THR A 397 -4.74 8.51 -7.65
CA THR A 397 -4.35 9.38 -8.77
C THR A 397 -3.83 8.58 -9.94
N SER A 398 -2.98 7.58 -9.70
CA SER A 398 -2.39 6.76 -10.75
C SER A 398 -3.44 5.89 -11.46
N VAL A 399 -4.32 5.23 -10.70
CA VAL A 399 -5.38 4.34 -11.22
C VAL A 399 -6.40 5.16 -12.03
N LEU A 400 -6.87 6.28 -11.48
CA LEU A 400 -7.84 7.14 -12.17
C LEU A 400 -7.25 7.78 -13.42
N ARG A 401 -5.99 8.26 -13.40
CA ARG A 401 -5.34 8.82 -14.59
C ARG A 401 -5.22 7.80 -15.72
N LEU A 402 -4.82 6.55 -15.41
CA LEU A 402 -4.77 5.49 -16.40
C LEU A 402 -6.15 5.19 -16.95
N TRP A 403 -7.16 5.04 -16.09
CA TRP A 403 -8.52 4.76 -16.55
C TRP A 403 -9.06 5.87 -17.43
N ILE A 404 -8.92 7.15 -17.04
CA ILE A 404 -9.40 8.30 -17.80
C ILE A 404 -8.74 8.37 -19.18
N ALA A 405 -7.42 8.21 -19.25
CA ALA A 405 -6.69 8.23 -20.52
C ALA A 405 -7.10 7.07 -21.45
N GLU A 406 -7.43 5.91 -20.88
CA GLU A 406 -7.80 4.72 -21.65
C GLU A 406 -9.31 4.65 -21.96
N SER A 407 -10.17 5.21 -21.12
CA SER A 407 -11.63 5.15 -21.22
C SER A 407 -12.17 6.01 -22.36
N SER A 408 -11.56 7.16 -22.63
CA SER A 408 -11.90 8.02 -23.78
C SER A 408 -11.77 7.28 -25.12
N ARG A 409 -10.92 6.26 -25.18
CA ARG A 409 -10.63 5.48 -26.40
C ARG A 409 -11.54 4.25 -26.57
N VAL A 410 -12.27 3.86 -25.51
CA VAL A 410 -13.13 2.67 -25.49
C VAL A 410 -14.58 3.05 -25.79
N ARG A 411 -15.14 2.52 -26.88
CA ARG A 411 -16.51 2.81 -27.36
C ARG A 411 -17.59 1.85 -26.85
N TYR A 412 -17.22 0.86 -26.03
CA TYR A 412 -18.13 -0.20 -25.63
C TYR A 412 -18.86 0.12 -24.32
N ASP A 413 -20.18 0.20 -24.42
CA ASP A 413 -21.10 0.46 -23.31
C ASP A 413 -21.85 -0.83 -22.91
N PHE A 414 -21.32 -1.58 -21.93
CA PHE A 414 -21.99 -2.71 -21.27
C PHE A 414 -22.47 -2.41 -19.84
N ALA A 415 -23.58 -1.68 -19.69
CA ALA A 415 -24.16 -1.39 -18.39
C ALA A 415 -24.82 -2.67 -17.88
N SER A 416 -24.69 -2.94 -16.58
CA SER A 416 -25.47 -4.00 -15.97
C SER A 416 -26.95 -3.64 -16.09
N LYS A 417 -27.80 -4.57 -16.52
CA LYS A 417 -29.26 -4.40 -16.53
C LYS A 417 -29.84 -4.14 -15.13
N ASP A 418 -29.08 -4.38 -14.08
CA ASP A 418 -29.49 -4.18 -12.69
C ASP A 418 -29.25 -2.75 -12.18
N ASP A 419 -28.54 -1.90 -12.93
CA ASP A 419 -28.36 -0.47 -12.62
C ASP A 419 -29.58 0.35 -13.09
N ASN A 420 -30.78 -0.13 -12.75
CA ASN A 420 -32.06 0.49 -13.12
C ASN A 420 -32.52 1.56 -12.11
N ASP A 421 -31.59 2.15 -11.35
CA ASP A 421 -31.82 3.44 -10.69
C ASP A 421 -31.75 4.50 -11.78
N SER A 422 -32.92 4.75 -12.36
CA SER A 422 -33.16 5.81 -13.32
C SER A 422 -32.81 7.18 -12.72
N SER A 423 -31.56 7.61 -12.89
CA SER A 423 -31.34 9.02 -13.20
C SER A 423 -31.91 9.28 -14.60
N PRO A 424 -32.51 10.44 -14.89
CA PRO A 424 -33.24 10.70 -16.13
C PRO A 424 -32.37 10.72 -17.41
N ASP A 425 -31.07 10.53 -17.26
CA ASP A 425 -30.06 10.74 -18.29
C ASP A 425 -29.31 9.41 -18.47
N GLY A 426 -29.36 8.82 -19.66
CA GLY A 426 -28.69 7.55 -19.96
C GLY A 426 -27.17 7.66 -19.88
N ILE A 427 -26.59 7.41 -18.71
CA ILE A 427 -25.16 7.62 -18.43
C ILE A 427 -24.32 6.37 -18.81
N PRO A 428 -23.18 6.54 -19.53
CA PRO A 428 -22.36 5.45 -20.08
C PRO A 428 -21.48 4.70 -19.05
N ILE A 429 -20.95 3.54 -19.45
CA ILE A 429 -20.26 2.53 -18.62
C ILE A 429 -18.90 2.98 -18.09
N SER A 430 -18.27 3.92 -18.77
CA SER A 430 -17.10 4.65 -18.29
C SER A 430 -17.30 5.14 -16.86
N THR A 431 -18.53 5.57 -16.53
CA THR A 431 -18.95 6.02 -15.21
C THR A 431 -19.09 4.88 -14.20
N SER A 432 -19.44 3.65 -14.62
CA SER A 432 -19.61 2.51 -13.70
C SER A 432 -18.28 2.00 -13.13
N MET A 433 -17.27 1.79 -13.97
CA MET A 433 -15.91 1.41 -13.55
C MET A 433 -15.28 2.54 -12.74
N PHE A 434 -15.40 3.77 -13.23
CA PHE A 434 -14.90 4.97 -12.56
C PHE A 434 -15.52 5.14 -11.16
N SER A 435 -16.85 5.03 -11.05
CA SER A 435 -17.58 5.13 -9.78
C SER A 435 -17.19 4.01 -8.81
N ARG A 436 -17.02 2.77 -9.29
CA ARG A 436 -16.56 1.63 -8.45
C ARG A 436 -15.13 1.81 -7.95
N ILE A 437 -14.20 2.29 -8.79
CA ILE A 437 -12.82 2.63 -8.36
C ILE A 437 -12.87 3.72 -7.29
N ARG A 438 -13.60 4.81 -7.58
CA ARG A 438 -13.74 5.97 -6.69
C ARG A 438 -14.32 5.55 -5.34
N SER A 439 -15.44 4.82 -5.32
CA SER A 439 -16.09 4.40 -4.08
C SER A 439 -15.23 3.44 -3.26
N THR A 440 -14.58 2.46 -3.89
CA THR A 440 -13.70 1.50 -3.21
C THR A 440 -12.55 2.21 -2.49
N ILE A 441 -11.86 3.12 -3.19
CA ILE A 441 -10.73 3.84 -2.62
C ILE A 441 -11.19 4.86 -1.57
N ASN A 442 -12.24 5.62 -1.84
CA ASN A 442 -12.74 6.64 -0.90
C ASN A 442 -13.27 6.00 0.38
N ASN A 443 -13.97 4.86 0.32
CA ASN A 443 -14.42 4.13 1.50
C ASN A 443 -13.24 3.71 2.39
N HIS A 444 -12.14 3.25 1.80
CA HIS A 444 -10.93 2.95 2.57
C HIS A 444 -10.23 4.21 3.09
N LEU A 445 -10.18 5.30 2.32
CA LEU A 445 -9.64 6.58 2.80
C LEU A 445 -10.41 7.09 4.03
N LEU A 446 -11.74 6.98 4.03
CA LEU A 446 -12.59 7.30 5.18
C LEU A 446 -12.26 6.40 6.38
N SER A 447 -12.13 5.09 6.17
CA SER A 447 -11.73 4.15 7.22
C SER A 447 -10.32 4.46 7.76
N VAL A 448 -9.37 4.84 6.90
CA VAL A 448 -8.03 5.25 7.33
C VAL A 448 -8.11 6.51 8.18
N ILE A 449 -8.92 7.51 7.80
CA ILE A 449 -9.17 8.70 8.63
C ILE A 449 -9.66 8.29 10.02
N ASP A 450 -10.65 7.39 10.12
CA ASP A 450 -11.14 6.88 11.41
C ASP A 450 -10.02 6.26 12.24
N THR A 451 -9.19 5.41 11.63
CA THR A 451 -8.08 4.77 12.35
C THR A 451 -7.03 5.77 12.83
N LYS A 452 -6.76 6.85 12.08
CA LYS A 452 -5.81 7.90 12.47
C LYS A 452 -6.39 8.79 13.56
N VAL A 453 -7.65 9.20 13.43
CA VAL A 453 -8.35 10.01 14.43
C VAL A 453 -8.51 9.24 15.74
N HIS A 454 -8.85 7.94 15.68
CA HIS A 454 -8.97 7.09 16.86
C HIS A 454 -7.67 6.95 17.67
N LYS A 455 -6.50 7.21 17.08
CA LYS A 455 -5.22 7.25 17.82
C LYS A 455 -5.12 8.40 18.82
N LEU A 456 -6.01 9.41 18.77
CA LEU A 456 -6.09 10.45 19.80
C LEU A 456 -6.29 9.87 21.20
N ARG A 457 -6.96 8.71 21.32
CA ARG A 457 -7.14 7.99 22.59
C ARG A 457 -5.82 7.63 23.27
N LEU A 458 -4.71 7.54 22.52
CA LEU A 458 -3.39 7.27 23.08
C LEU A 458 -2.97 8.36 24.05
N VAL A 459 -3.36 9.62 23.82
CA VAL A 459 -3.11 10.72 24.76
C VAL A 459 -3.85 10.48 26.08
N GLY A 460 -5.10 10.03 26.00
CA GLY A 460 -5.89 9.63 27.17
C GLY A 460 -5.27 8.44 27.91
N SER A 461 -4.78 7.42 27.20
CA SER A 461 -4.13 6.27 27.84
C SER A 461 -2.79 6.63 28.47
N GLU A 462 -2.00 7.53 27.86
CA GLU A 462 -0.77 8.05 28.48
C GLU A 462 -1.10 8.84 29.76
N ALA A 463 -2.17 9.64 29.75
CA ALA A 463 -2.64 10.33 30.94
C ALA A 463 -3.09 9.35 32.05
N SER A 464 -3.83 8.30 31.69
CA SER A 464 -4.22 7.23 32.62
C SER A 464 -2.99 6.49 33.19
N ALA A 465 -2.01 6.16 32.35
CA ALA A 465 -0.77 5.50 32.78
C ALA A 465 0.04 6.38 33.74
N ALA A 466 0.14 7.69 33.45
CA ALA A 466 0.81 8.65 34.32
C ALA A 466 0.12 8.74 35.69
N LEU A 467 -1.22 8.73 35.73
CA LEU A 467 -1.99 8.75 36.99
C LEU A 467 -1.93 7.42 37.75
N ALA A 468 -1.91 6.28 37.06
CA ALA A 468 -1.77 4.97 37.69
C ALA A 468 -0.39 4.76 38.33
N ALA A 469 0.66 5.35 37.74
CA ALA A 469 2.03 5.30 38.25
C ALA A 469 2.36 6.47 39.20
N TRP A 470 1.37 7.27 39.60
CA TRP A 470 1.61 8.52 40.34
C TRP A 470 2.31 8.29 41.67
N ARG A 471 3.40 9.02 41.90
CA ARG A 471 4.19 9.00 43.13
C ARG A 471 4.67 10.42 43.43
N GLU A 472 4.22 10.93 44.58
CA GLU A 472 4.59 12.26 45.08
C GLU A 472 6.13 12.42 45.15
N GLY A 473 6.64 13.57 44.73
CA GLY A 473 8.06 13.90 44.65
C GLY A 473 8.84 13.19 43.51
N THR A 474 8.19 12.41 42.65
CA THR A 474 8.86 11.72 41.53
C THR A 474 8.17 11.90 40.18
N THR A 475 6.84 11.83 40.10
CA THR A 475 6.09 12.06 38.85
C THR A 475 5.78 13.53 38.60
N ASP A 476 5.64 14.30 39.67
CA ASP A 476 5.47 15.75 39.76
C ASP A 476 6.79 16.53 39.71
N ALA A 477 7.91 15.88 40.07
CA ALA A 477 9.21 16.53 40.20
C ALA A 477 9.75 17.09 38.86
N HIS A 478 10.30 18.29 38.94
CA HIS A 478 11.08 18.91 37.87
C HIS A 478 12.57 18.72 38.15
N LEU A 479 13.31 18.11 37.21
CA LEU A 479 14.77 18.07 37.29
C LEU A 479 15.35 19.49 37.22
N SER A 480 16.32 19.81 38.07
CA SER A 480 16.99 21.12 38.04
C SER A 480 17.71 21.31 36.69
N LEU A 481 17.62 22.52 36.12
CA LEU A 481 18.37 22.89 34.92
C LEU A 481 19.89 22.82 35.13
N TRP A 482 20.33 22.77 36.38
CA TRP A 482 21.74 22.70 36.73
C TRP A 482 22.14 21.31 37.22
N ASP A 483 21.22 20.34 37.18
CA ASP A 483 21.52 18.95 37.50
C ASP A 483 22.31 18.31 36.34
N PRO A 484 23.51 17.75 36.58
CA PRO A 484 24.30 17.07 35.55
C PRO A 484 23.52 15.94 34.86
N SER A 485 22.57 15.32 35.55
CA SER A 485 21.74 14.23 35.02
C SER A 485 20.78 14.68 33.92
N ALA A 486 20.33 15.94 33.93
CA ALA A 486 19.42 16.50 32.92
C ALA A 486 20.08 16.65 31.55
N PHE A 487 21.41 16.74 31.48
CA PHE A 487 22.18 16.94 30.25
C PHE A 487 23.10 15.76 29.89
N SER A 488 23.04 14.66 30.64
CA SER A 488 23.93 13.50 30.47
C SER A 488 23.83 12.81 29.09
N GLY A 489 22.79 13.09 28.30
CA GLY A 489 22.62 12.60 26.92
C GLY A 489 22.81 13.66 25.83
N ILE A 490 23.14 14.91 26.20
CA ILE A 490 23.27 16.05 25.28
C ILE A 490 24.75 16.31 25.03
N ASP A 491 25.20 16.00 23.82
CA ASP A 491 26.56 16.34 23.41
C ASP A 491 26.64 17.84 23.09
N LEU A 492 27.08 18.62 24.08
CA LEU A 492 27.29 20.07 24.00
C LEU A 492 28.34 20.48 22.95
N THR A 493 29.08 19.53 22.37
CA THR A 493 30.12 19.80 21.37
C THR A 493 29.59 19.88 19.94
N ILE A 494 28.34 19.47 19.68
CA ILE A 494 27.74 19.51 18.34
C ILE A 494 27.25 20.93 18.02
N PRO A 495 27.88 21.63 17.06
CA PRO A 495 27.41 22.95 16.63
C PRO A 495 26.03 22.84 15.98
N SER A 496 25.24 23.91 16.07
CA SER A 496 24.00 24.05 15.30
C SER A 496 24.30 23.90 13.80
N GLY A 497 23.89 22.78 13.18
CA GLY A 497 24.09 22.53 11.74
C GLY A 497 24.48 21.11 11.32
N GLY A 498 24.57 20.14 12.23
CA GLY A 498 24.75 18.72 11.86
C GLY A 498 23.58 18.13 11.05
N PRO A 499 23.75 16.98 10.38
CA PRO A 499 22.79 16.41 9.42
C PRO A 499 21.40 16.08 9.99
N SER A 500 21.23 16.07 11.32
CA SER A 500 19.93 15.90 12.00
C SER A 500 19.22 17.22 12.36
N GLY A 501 19.83 18.38 12.11
CA GLY A 501 19.22 19.69 12.35
C GLY A 501 18.99 20.09 13.82
N SER A 502 19.21 19.20 14.81
CA SER A 502 19.05 19.53 16.24
C SER A 502 20.40 19.76 16.93
N GLY A 503 20.85 21.01 17.01
CA GLY A 503 22.06 21.35 17.79
C GLY A 503 21.82 21.35 19.30
N ALA A 504 22.89 21.27 20.10
CA ALA A 504 22.82 21.30 21.57
C ALA A 504 22.13 22.55 22.12
N ALA A 505 22.31 23.71 21.45
CA ALA A 505 21.63 24.95 21.81
C ALA A 505 20.10 24.89 21.63
N GLN A 506 19.62 24.17 20.62
CA GLN A 506 18.18 24.03 20.36
C GLN A 506 17.53 23.05 21.35
N GLN A 507 18.27 22.02 21.77
CA GLN A 507 17.85 21.11 22.83
C GLN A 507 17.80 21.83 24.19
N PHE A 508 18.83 22.62 24.53
CA PHE A 508 18.82 23.47 25.73
C PHE A 508 17.65 24.48 25.70
N ALA A 509 17.44 25.17 24.58
CA ALA A 509 16.29 26.08 24.43
C ALA A 509 14.96 25.33 24.59
N SER A 510 14.84 24.11 24.06
CA SER A 510 13.63 23.29 24.21
C SER A 510 13.40 22.86 25.67
N GLU A 511 14.46 22.58 26.43
CA GLU A 511 14.41 22.24 27.85
C GLU A 511 14.01 23.45 28.73
N VAL A 512 14.51 24.64 28.40
CA VAL A 512 14.09 25.89 29.04
C VAL A 512 12.62 26.16 28.75
N ILE A 513 12.19 26.03 27.49
CA ILE A 513 10.79 26.21 27.10
C ILE A 513 9.89 25.18 27.81
N SER A 514 10.29 23.91 27.87
CA SER A 514 9.54 22.85 28.58
C SER A 514 9.33 23.22 30.05
N ARG A 515 10.35 23.76 30.74
CA ARG A 515 10.22 24.23 32.13
C ARG A 515 9.35 25.46 32.28
N LEU A 516 9.45 26.45 31.38
CA LEU A 516 8.57 27.62 31.39
C LEU A 516 7.09 27.23 31.26
N TYR A 517 6.80 26.15 30.54
CA TYR A 517 5.46 25.57 30.43
C TYR A 517 5.19 24.47 31.48
N GLY A 518 6.04 24.28 32.49
CA GLY A 518 5.82 23.29 33.54
C GLY A 518 5.73 21.84 33.03
N ARG A 519 6.34 21.51 31.89
CA ARG A 519 6.34 20.15 31.33
C ARG A 519 7.34 19.26 32.07
N ASN A 520 6.84 18.43 32.96
CA ASN A 520 7.59 17.31 33.55
C ASN A 520 7.64 16.11 32.57
N ASP A 521 8.34 15.03 32.92
CA ASP A 521 8.45 13.83 32.08
C ASP A 521 7.07 13.25 31.72
N ALA A 522 6.14 13.23 32.68
CA ALA A 522 4.77 12.77 32.49
C ALA A 522 3.98 13.62 31.47
N VAL A 523 3.98 14.96 31.62
CA VAL A 523 3.33 15.87 30.66
C VAL A 523 4.01 15.79 29.30
N SER A 524 5.33 15.67 29.26
CA SER A 524 6.10 15.62 28.01
C SER A 524 5.75 14.38 27.17
N LYS A 525 5.53 13.21 27.79
CA LYS A 525 5.08 11.99 27.08
C LYS A 525 3.70 12.17 26.45
N ALA A 526 2.72 12.66 27.22
CA ALA A 526 1.36 12.89 26.72
C ALA A 526 1.32 13.97 25.63
N VAL A 527 2.08 15.06 25.80
CA VAL A 527 2.15 16.17 24.83
C VAL A 527 2.92 15.77 23.58
N ALA A 528 3.97 14.94 23.68
CA ALA A 528 4.66 14.39 22.52
C ALA A 528 3.75 13.45 21.71
N SER A 529 2.97 12.61 22.40
CA SER A 529 1.93 11.77 21.78
C SER A 529 0.92 12.63 21.02
N TYR A 530 0.39 13.69 21.65
CA TYR A 530 -0.53 14.64 20.99
C TYR A 530 0.10 15.34 19.79
N LYS A 531 1.33 15.86 19.90
CA LYS A 531 2.04 16.51 18.79
C LYS A 531 2.25 15.57 17.60
N SER A 532 2.66 14.32 17.87
CA SER A 532 2.86 13.31 16.82
C SER A 532 1.55 12.97 16.10
N TRP A 533 0.46 12.85 16.86
CA TRP A 533 -0.87 12.65 16.30
C TRP A 533 -1.35 13.86 15.49
N PHE A 534 -1.13 15.08 16.01
CA PHE A 534 -1.54 16.32 15.34
C PHE A 534 -0.85 16.46 13.97
N HIS A 535 0.45 16.18 13.88
CA HIS A 535 1.17 16.17 12.60
C HIS A 535 0.58 15.17 11.61
N VAL A 536 0.18 13.97 12.06
CA VAL A 536 -0.46 12.98 11.18
C VAL A 536 -1.81 13.48 10.65
N ILE A 537 -2.59 14.22 11.44
CA ILE A 537 -3.86 14.80 11.00
C ILE A 537 -3.64 16.00 10.06
N ASP A 538 -2.64 16.84 10.35
CA ASP A 538 -2.24 17.96 9.49
C ASP A 538 -1.75 17.46 8.13
N ASP A 539 -0.95 16.38 8.10
CA ASP A 539 -0.53 15.71 6.88
C ASP A 539 -1.74 15.22 6.05
N VAL A 540 -2.76 14.64 6.68
CA VAL A 540 -4.01 14.26 6.01
C VAL A 540 -4.70 15.49 5.41
N GLY A 541 -4.81 16.59 6.17
CA GLY A 541 -5.34 17.85 5.68
C GLY A 541 -4.58 18.39 4.46
N SER A 542 -3.25 18.34 4.49
CA SER A 542 -2.39 18.79 3.38
C SER A 542 -2.60 17.95 2.11
N VAL A 543 -2.77 16.64 2.24
CA VAL A 543 -3.03 15.74 1.11
C VAL A 543 -4.44 15.95 0.55
N VAL A 544 -5.44 16.22 1.39
CA VAL A 544 -6.80 16.57 0.93
C VAL A 544 -6.81 17.91 0.19
N GLU A 545 -6.04 18.90 0.64
CA GLU A 545 -5.89 20.15 -0.09
C GLU A 545 -5.13 19.97 -1.42
N GLN A 546 -4.17 19.04 -1.48
CA GLN A 546 -3.55 18.63 -2.74
C GLN A 546 -4.57 18.00 -3.71
N LEU A 547 -5.50 17.18 -3.21
CA LEU A 547 -6.60 16.62 -4.02
C LEU A 547 -7.52 17.71 -4.57
N ARG A 548 -7.80 18.76 -3.79
CA ARG A 548 -8.61 19.91 -4.22
C ARG A 548 -7.97 20.70 -5.36
N ARG A 549 -6.64 20.79 -5.38
CA ARG A 549 -5.86 21.51 -6.40
C ARG A 549 -5.54 20.66 -7.63
N GLN A 550 -5.85 19.38 -7.60
CA GLN A 550 -5.52 18.45 -8.67
C GLN A 550 -6.38 18.74 -9.91
N ARG A 551 -5.70 18.97 -11.04
CA ARG A 551 -6.35 19.05 -12.37
C ARG A 551 -6.44 17.67 -13.00
N TRP A 552 -7.53 17.45 -13.72
CA TRP A 552 -7.91 16.19 -14.37
C TRP A 552 -8.12 16.40 -15.87
N GLU A 553 -7.29 17.25 -16.47
CA GLU A 553 -7.23 17.46 -17.92
C GLU A 553 -6.52 16.29 -18.59
N ASN A 554 -6.98 15.89 -19.79
CA ASN A 554 -6.27 14.96 -20.64
C ASN A 554 -5.08 15.69 -21.27
N ASP A 555 -3.97 15.84 -20.52
CA ASP A 555 -2.70 16.42 -21.01
C ASP A 555 -1.99 15.49 -22.03
N LEU A 556 -2.73 14.86 -22.95
CA LEU A 556 -2.15 14.23 -24.13
C LEU A 556 -2.18 15.24 -25.28
N GLU A 557 -1.44 16.34 -25.11
CA GLU A 557 -0.80 17.03 -26.22
C GLU A 557 0.32 16.13 -26.77
N ASP A 558 -0.02 14.94 -27.26
CA ASP A 558 0.87 14.22 -28.17
C ASP A 558 0.67 14.87 -29.55
N GLU A 559 1.38 15.97 -29.76
CA GLU A 559 1.71 16.53 -31.07
C GLU A 559 2.45 15.46 -31.90
N GLU A 560 1.73 14.53 -32.54
CA GLU A 560 2.12 13.78 -33.74
C GLU A 560 1.21 12.55 -33.92
N GLU A 561 0.07 12.75 -34.57
CA GLU A 561 -0.45 11.93 -35.68
C GLU A 561 -1.92 12.32 -35.91
N GLY A 562 -2.16 13.02 -37.02
CA GLY A 562 -3.50 13.39 -37.43
C GLY A 562 -4.34 12.17 -37.77
N ASP A 563 -5.19 11.75 -36.84
CA ASP A 563 -6.46 11.07 -37.15
C ASP A 563 -7.44 11.19 -35.97
N MET A 564 -8.54 11.92 -36.20
CA MET A 564 -9.77 11.98 -35.41
C MET A 564 -9.67 12.47 -33.94
N MET A 565 -9.83 13.78 -33.80
CA MET A 565 -10.12 14.51 -32.56
C MET A 565 -11.42 13.98 -31.91
N MET A 566 -11.31 13.05 -30.95
CA MET A 566 -12.40 12.68 -30.03
C MET A 566 -12.15 13.43 -28.71
N VAL A 567 -12.47 14.72 -28.69
CA VAL A 567 -12.56 15.48 -27.43
C VAL A 567 -13.68 14.84 -26.64
N GLU A 568 -13.42 14.37 -25.41
CA GLU A 568 -14.51 13.98 -24.50
C GLU A 568 -15.47 15.16 -24.36
N ASP A 569 -16.78 14.91 -24.28
CA ASP A 569 -17.76 16.01 -24.14
C ASP A 569 -17.37 16.88 -22.94
N GLU A 570 -17.32 18.21 -23.11
CA GLU A 570 -16.91 19.17 -22.07
C GLU A 570 -17.71 18.94 -20.77
N GLU A 571 -18.99 18.59 -20.89
CA GLU A 571 -19.87 18.23 -19.77
C GLU A 571 -19.33 17.04 -18.95
N THR A 572 -18.73 16.03 -19.58
CA THR A 572 -18.17 14.87 -18.88
C THR A 572 -16.87 15.21 -18.14
N ILE A 573 -16.08 16.14 -18.69
CA ILE A 573 -14.86 16.66 -18.06
C ILE A 573 -15.25 17.52 -16.86
N GLU A 574 -16.23 18.42 -17.01
CA GLU A 574 -16.76 19.25 -15.93
C GLU A 574 -17.36 18.42 -14.80
N GLN A 575 -18.19 17.42 -15.12
CA GLN A 575 -18.75 16.48 -14.15
C GLN A 575 -17.63 15.76 -13.40
N ARG A 576 -16.64 15.20 -14.10
CA ARG A 576 -15.49 14.51 -13.49
C ARG A 576 -14.71 15.44 -12.55
N HIS A 577 -14.48 16.67 -12.96
CA HIS A 577 -13.85 17.69 -12.13
C HIS A 577 -14.67 17.98 -10.87
N GLN A 578 -15.99 18.12 -10.99
CA GLN A 578 -16.90 18.30 -9.85
C GLN A 578 -16.80 17.12 -8.87
N LEU A 579 -16.85 15.89 -9.37
CA LEU A 579 -16.76 14.67 -8.56
C LEU A 579 -15.40 14.52 -7.83
N LEU A 580 -14.28 14.72 -8.53
CA LEU A 580 -12.94 14.40 -8.00
C LEU A 580 -12.27 15.53 -7.22
N SER A 581 -12.52 16.78 -7.59
CA SER A 581 -11.85 17.96 -7.02
C SER A 581 -12.70 18.74 -6.00
N ARG A 582 -14.03 18.55 -6.03
CA ARG A 582 -14.94 19.19 -5.06
C ARG A 582 -15.56 18.17 -4.13
N GLU A 583 -16.40 17.26 -4.64
CA GLU A 583 -17.17 16.35 -3.79
C GLU A 583 -16.31 15.41 -2.95
N ASP A 584 -15.28 14.81 -3.55
CA ASP A 584 -14.40 13.86 -2.86
C ASP A 584 -13.61 14.53 -1.72
N PRO A 585 -12.88 15.63 -1.94
CA PRO A 585 -12.25 16.38 -0.85
C PRO A 585 -13.26 16.87 0.18
N GLU A 586 -14.42 17.40 -0.22
CA GLU A 586 -15.45 17.86 0.71
C GLU A 586 -15.91 16.71 1.61
N ARG A 587 -16.24 15.55 1.05
CA ARG A 587 -16.63 14.35 1.82
C ARG A 587 -15.54 13.89 2.79
N LEU A 588 -14.26 13.96 2.40
CA LEU A 588 -13.15 13.63 3.29
C LEU A 588 -13.00 14.67 4.42
N THR A 589 -13.15 15.96 4.12
CA THR A 589 -13.07 17.03 5.13
C THR A 589 -14.24 17.01 6.11
N THR A 590 -15.47 16.79 5.64
CA THR A 590 -16.65 16.70 6.50
C THR A 590 -16.53 15.50 7.43
N HIS A 591 -16.18 14.33 6.88
CA HIS A 591 -15.96 13.12 7.69
C HIS A 591 -14.80 13.27 8.69
N LEU A 592 -13.69 13.91 8.30
CA LEU A 592 -12.61 14.24 9.21
C LEU A 592 -13.10 15.15 10.34
N SER A 593 -13.88 16.18 10.04
CA SER A 593 -14.40 17.11 11.04
C SER A 593 -15.36 16.44 12.02
N GLU A 594 -16.28 15.60 11.54
CA GLU A 594 -17.22 14.83 12.38
C GLU A 594 -16.48 13.82 13.28
N SER A 595 -15.49 13.14 12.71
CA SER A 595 -14.67 12.16 13.45
C SER A 595 -13.81 12.84 14.52
N LEU A 596 -13.25 14.02 14.21
CA LEU A 596 -12.49 14.81 15.18
C LEU A 596 -13.38 15.27 16.35
N VAL A 597 -14.59 15.78 16.07
CA VAL A 597 -15.56 16.16 17.13
C VAL A 597 -15.84 14.97 18.06
N LYS A 598 -16.13 13.79 17.50
CA LYS A 598 -16.36 12.56 18.29
C LYS A 598 -15.14 12.16 19.12
N ALA A 599 -13.94 12.23 18.54
CA ALA A 599 -12.71 11.84 19.23
C ALA A 599 -12.32 12.81 20.36
N PHE A 600 -12.51 14.12 20.17
CA PHE A 600 -12.29 15.10 21.23
C PHE A 600 -13.34 15.00 22.34
N ALA A 601 -14.60 14.72 22.01
CA ALA A 601 -15.63 14.45 23.01
C ALA A 601 -15.29 13.23 23.87
N ALA A 602 -14.86 12.12 23.24
CA ALA A 602 -14.43 10.92 23.95
C ALA A 602 -13.16 11.15 24.80
N LEU A 603 -12.22 11.97 24.33
CA LEU A 603 -11.04 12.35 25.12
C LEU A 603 -11.44 13.23 26.31
N ASP A 604 -12.37 14.17 26.13
CA ASP A 604 -12.87 15.04 27.19
C ASP A 604 -13.54 14.21 28.28
N GLU A 605 -14.48 13.33 27.91
CA GLU A 605 -15.14 12.39 28.80
C GLU A 605 -14.11 11.56 29.58
N HIS A 606 -13.12 10.97 28.89
CA HIS A 606 -12.07 10.18 29.55
C HIS A 606 -11.22 11.01 30.54
N LEU A 607 -10.85 12.25 30.19
CA LEU A 607 -10.13 13.13 31.12
C LEU A 607 -11.00 13.58 32.30
N THR A 608 -12.30 13.80 32.07
CA THR A 608 -13.25 14.13 33.14
C THR A 608 -13.42 12.95 34.11
N ASP A 609 -13.49 11.72 33.60
CA ASP A 609 -13.59 10.50 34.40
C ASP A 609 -12.33 10.28 35.24
N LEU A 610 -11.15 10.47 34.64
CA LEU A 610 -9.88 10.39 35.37
C LEU A 610 -9.81 11.43 36.50
N TRP A 611 -10.33 12.65 36.25
CA TRP A 611 -10.39 13.68 37.28
C TRP A 611 -11.36 13.33 38.41
N THR A 612 -12.57 12.90 38.08
CA THR A 612 -13.60 12.58 39.10
C THR A 612 -13.16 11.44 40.02
N GLN A 613 -12.43 10.44 39.50
CA GLN A 613 -11.86 9.36 40.30
C GLN A 613 -10.76 9.83 41.28
N GLN A 614 -10.03 10.89 40.94
CA GLN A 614 -8.88 11.38 41.71
C GLN A 614 -9.20 12.63 42.55
N ARG A 615 -10.40 13.20 42.42
CA ARG A 615 -10.81 14.46 43.04
C ARG A 615 -10.65 14.46 44.57
N ASP A 616 -11.03 13.35 45.21
CA ASP A 616 -11.01 13.19 46.67
C ASP A 616 -9.73 12.49 47.17
N GLY A 617 -8.76 12.25 46.29
CA GLY A 617 -7.48 11.63 46.65
C GLY A 617 -6.52 12.61 47.35
N PRO A 618 -5.50 12.09 48.06
CA PRO A 618 -4.51 12.91 48.77
C PRO A 618 -3.67 13.79 47.83
N ASN A 619 -3.51 13.37 46.57
CA ASN A 619 -2.68 14.05 45.56
C ASN A 619 -3.49 14.91 44.59
N ASN A 620 -4.75 15.26 44.93
CA ASN A 620 -5.67 15.96 44.04
C ASN A 620 -5.08 17.26 43.45
N GLY A 621 -4.33 18.01 44.24
CA GLY A 621 -3.65 19.24 43.82
C GLY A 621 -2.63 19.04 42.71
N GLN A 622 -1.70 18.10 42.90
CA GLN A 622 -0.66 17.84 41.92
C GLN A 622 -1.23 17.23 40.63
N ILE A 623 -2.25 16.38 40.76
CA ILE A 623 -3.00 15.82 39.63
C ILE A 623 -3.75 16.93 38.88
N ALA A 624 -4.34 17.90 39.59
CA ALA A 624 -4.99 19.04 38.97
C ALA A 624 -3.99 19.90 38.17
N MET A 625 -2.79 20.13 38.70
CA MET A 625 -1.70 20.82 38.00
C MET A 625 -1.30 20.07 36.71
N TYR A 626 -1.17 18.74 36.77
CA TYR A 626 -0.87 17.90 35.62
C TYR A 626 -1.95 18.00 34.53
N LEU A 627 -3.23 17.86 34.90
CA LEU A 627 -4.35 17.94 33.97
C LEU A 627 -4.50 19.35 33.37
N LEU A 628 -4.31 20.42 34.15
CA LEU A 628 -4.34 21.80 33.63
C LEU A 628 -3.25 22.03 32.57
N ARG A 629 -2.03 21.51 32.80
CA ARG A 629 -0.93 21.59 31.82
C ARG A 629 -1.24 20.81 30.54
N LEU A 630 -1.77 19.60 30.67
CA LEU A 630 -2.18 18.76 29.55
C LEU A 630 -3.29 19.43 28.72
N LEU A 631 -4.35 19.91 29.38
CA LEU A 631 -5.47 20.61 28.74
C LEU A 631 -4.99 21.88 28.04
N ARG A 632 -4.10 22.67 28.67
CA ARG A 632 -3.53 23.86 28.06
C ARG A 632 -2.73 23.53 26.80
N ASP A 633 -1.85 22.53 26.85
CA ASP A 633 -1.03 22.17 25.69
C ASP A 633 -1.89 21.62 24.54
N ILE A 634 -2.92 20.81 24.81
CA ILE A 634 -3.88 20.36 23.77
C ILE A 634 -4.65 21.55 23.19
N ARG A 635 -5.20 22.43 24.06
CA ARG A 635 -5.98 23.61 23.63
C ARG A 635 -5.14 24.66 22.89
N SER A 636 -3.83 24.70 23.11
CA SER A 636 -2.93 25.62 22.40
C SER A 636 -2.85 25.36 20.90
N ARG A 637 -3.18 24.12 20.47
CA ARG A 637 -3.13 23.67 19.09
C ARG A 637 -4.31 22.76 18.78
N LEU A 638 -5.51 23.31 18.75
CA LEU A 638 -6.68 22.58 18.27
C LEU A 638 -6.72 22.60 16.73
N PRO A 639 -7.18 21.51 16.08
CA PRO A 639 -7.38 21.51 14.64
C PRO A 639 -8.35 22.61 14.21
N GLU A 640 -8.04 23.33 13.14
CA GLU A 640 -8.94 24.33 12.55
C GLU A 640 -10.14 23.60 11.92
N GLN A 641 -11.35 23.92 12.37
CA GLN A 641 -12.56 23.42 11.72
C GLN A 641 -12.88 24.28 10.49
N PRO A 642 -13.17 23.68 9.32
CA PRO A 642 -13.75 24.42 8.22
C PRO A 642 -15.06 25.04 8.67
N GLN A 643 -15.27 26.32 8.36
CA GLN A 643 -16.46 27.04 8.78
C GLN A 643 -17.71 26.41 8.13
N ILE A 644 -18.51 25.73 8.96
CA ILE A 644 -19.84 25.28 8.55
C ILE A 644 -20.65 26.53 8.19
N PRO A 645 -21.34 26.57 7.03
CA PRO A 645 -22.12 27.73 6.62
C PRO A 645 -23.13 28.16 7.69
N MET A 646 -23.29 29.47 7.79
CA MET A 646 -23.92 30.31 8.83
C MET A 646 -25.37 29.95 9.28
N GLY A 647 -25.98 28.86 8.80
CA GLY A 647 -27.35 28.47 9.09
C GLY A 647 -27.55 27.55 10.31
N ALA A 648 -26.49 26.89 10.80
CA ALA A 648 -26.55 25.92 11.91
C ALA A 648 -25.76 26.36 13.16
N ALA A 649 -25.40 27.64 13.25
CA ALA A 649 -24.47 28.16 14.25
C ALA A 649 -25.01 28.17 15.69
N ALA A 650 -26.33 28.24 15.88
CA ALA A 650 -26.91 28.43 17.23
C ALA A 650 -27.03 27.15 18.07
N ALA A 651 -26.91 25.95 17.47
CA ALA A 651 -26.99 24.66 18.19
C ALA A 651 -25.63 23.94 18.29
N ALA A 652 -24.58 24.47 17.65
CA ALA A 652 -23.28 23.83 17.51
C ALA A 652 -22.20 24.35 18.48
N GLU A 653 -22.51 25.33 19.35
CA GLU A 653 -21.52 25.87 20.29
C GLU A 653 -21.05 24.82 21.31
N ASP A 654 -21.97 23.96 21.77
CA ASP A 654 -21.68 22.88 22.75
C ASP A 654 -21.00 21.63 22.15
N SER A 655 -21.03 21.45 20.82
CA SER A 655 -20.40 20.30 20.13
C SER A 655 -19.12 20.68 19.37
N SER A 656 -18.64 21.91 19.56
CA SER A 656 -17.41 22.38 18.92
C SER A 656 -16.17 21.86 19.63
N ILE A 657 -15.11 21.55 18.87
CA ILE A 657 -13.80 21.16 19.43
C ILE A 657 -13.26 22.25 20.38
N LYS A 658 -13.67 23.50 20.21
CA LYS A 658 -13.29 24.64 21.06
C LYS A 658 -13.81 24.52 22.50
N ALA A 659 -14.88 23.76 22.73
CA ALA A 659 -15.45 23.50 24.05
C ALA A 659 -14.64 22.51 24.89
N PHE A 660 -13.71 21.76 24.28
CA PHE A 660 -12.90 20.71 24.92
C PHE A 660 -12.25 21.15 26.24
N GLY A 661 -12.50 20.46 27.35
CA GLY A 661 -11.90 20.73 28.66
C GLY A 661 -12.40 21.98 29.39
N LEU A 662 -13.29 22.79 28.80
CA LEU A 662 -13.90 23.93 29.51
C LEU A 662 -14.71 23.54 30.76
N PRO A 663 -15.50 22.45 30.79
CA PRO A 663 -16.32 22.12 31.95
C PRO A 663 -15.48 21.67 33.17
N THR A 664 -14.30 21.08 32.94
CA THR A 664 -13.44 20.55 34.03
C THR A 664 -12.56 21.63 34.67
N ILE A 665 -12.16 22.64 33.90
CA ILE A 665 -11.22 23.70 34.34
C ILE A 665 -11.60 24.35 35.69
N PRO A 666 -12.87 24.75 35.95
CA PRO A 666 -13.21 25.37 37.23
C PRO A 666 -12.89 24.48 38.44
N SER A 667 -13.23 23.18 38.36
CA SER A 667 -12.98 22.24 39.46
C SER A 667 -11.48 21.98 39.69
N LEU A 668 -10.69 21.99 38.61
CA LEU A 668 -9.23 21.88 38.67
C LEU A 668 -8.61 23.13 39.30
N HIS A 669 -9.10 24.33 38.95
CA HIS A 669 -8.66 25.59 39.57
C HIS A 669 -8.96 25.64 41.08
N THR A 670 -10.11 25.13 41.52
CA THR A 670 -10.43 25.07 42.96
C THR A 670 -9.45 24.15 43.71
N SER A 671 -9.14 22.97 43.18
CA SER A 671 -8.18 22.05 43.79
C SER A 671 -6.75 22.60 43.80
N LEU A 672 -6.33 23.27 42.71
CA LEU A 672 -5.08 24.01 42.63
C LEU A 672 -4.99 25.08 43.72
N ALA A 673 -6.04 25.90 43.85
CA ALA A 673 -6.11 26.98 44.83
C ALA A 673 -5.98 26.43 46.26
N HIS A 674 -6.74 25.39 46.62
CA HIS A 674 -6.66 24.77 47.94
C HIS A 674 -5.26 24.27 48.27
N THR A 675 -4.61 23.57 47.33
CA THR A 675 -3.28 22.97 47.54
C THR A 675 -2.22 24.04 47.82
N VAL A 676 -2.26 25.15 47.08
CA VAL A 676 -1.32 26.27 47.23
C VAL A 676 -1.59 27.05 48.53
N LEU A 677 -2.81 26.99 49.07
CA LEU A 677 -3.21 27.74 50.26
C LEU A 677 -2.86 27.06 51.59
N VAL A 678 -2.77 25.74 51.65
CA VAL A 678 -2.58 25.00 52.91
C VAL A 678 -1.38 25.53 53.70
N SER A 679 -0.19 25.53 53.10
CA SER A 679 1.04 25.92 53.81
C SER A 679 1.08 27.41 54.21
N PRO A 680 0.74 28.38 53.33
CA PRO A 680 0.70 29.79 53.72
C PRO A 680 -0.32 30.09 54.83
N VAL A 681 -1.50 29.44 54.80
CA VAL A 681 -2.53 29.65 55.83
C VAL A 681 -2.07 29.06 57.17
N ASP A 682 -1.48 27.86 57.18
CA ASP A 682 -0.94 27.27 58.40
C ASP A 682 0.17 28.12 59.03
N GLU A 683 1.08 28.68 58.22
CA GLU A 683 2.10 29.63 58.68
C GLU A 683 1.43 30.90 59.24
N PHE A 684 0.38 31.40 58.60
CA PHE A 684 -0.35 32.58 59.07
C PHE A 684 -1.02 32.33 60.43
N VAL A 685 -1.67 31.18 60.61
CA VAL A 685 -2.31 30.80 61.89
C VAL A 685 -1.26 30.71 63.00
N THR A 686 -0.19 29.94 62.76
CA THR A 686 0.80 29.59 63.78
C THR A 686 1.79 30.72 64.09
N VAL A 687 2.11 31.58 63.12
CA VAL A 687 3.15 32.62 63.27
C VAL A 687 2.56 34.01 63.40
N ALA A 688 1.54 34.36 62.61
CA ALA A 688 1.00 35.72 62.57
C ALA A 688 -0.10 35.91 63.63
N LEU A 689 -1.12 35.06 63.63
CA LEU A 689 -2.28 35.18 64.51
C LEU A 689 -1.99 34.74 65.95
N ALA A 690 -1.02 33.86 66.18
CA ALA A 690 -0.56 33.49 67.53
C ALA A 690 0.13 34.63 68.29
N ARG A 691 0.51 35.73 67.62
CA ARG A 691 1.19 36.87 68.26
C ARG A 691 0.18 37.80 68.93
N LYS A 692 0.38 38.01 70.22
CA LYS A 692 -0.44 38.93 71.04
C LYS A 692 0.14 40.34 71.16
N MET A 693 1.37 40.57 70.67
CA MET A 693 2.08 41.85 70.78
C MET A 693 2.34 42.46 69.39
N VAL A 694 2.11 43.77 69.28
CA VAL A 694 2.34 44.54 68.05
C VAL A 694 3.82 44.84 67.87
N VAL A 695 4.47 44.08 66.99
CA VAL A 695 5.84 44.34 66.56
C VAL A 695 5.85 45.58 65.66
N GLY A 696 6.44 46.68 66.12
CA GLY A 696 6.52 47.93 65.35
C GLY A 696 5.62 49.06 65.84
N ARG A 697 5.07 48.99 67.07
CA ARG A 697 4.26 50.06 67.67
C ARG A 697 4.95 51.44 67.65
N GLY A 698 6.27 51.49 67.75
CA GLY A 698 7.07 52.72 67.67
C GLY A 698 7.24 53.31 66.27
N LEU A 699 6.73 52.65 65.22
CA LEU A 699 6.71 53.14 63.83
C LEU A 699 5.35 53.75 63.46
N TRP A 700 4.42 53.84 64.41
CA TRP A 700 3.11 54.42 64.17
C TRP A 700 3.19 55.95 64.14
N GLU A 701 2.46 56.57 63.22
CA GLU A 701 2.55 58.01 62.96
C GLU A 701 1.18 58.69 63.10
N GLY A 702 1.19 59.97 63.48
CA GLY A 702 0.00 60.83 63.55
C GLY A 702 -0.67 60.92 64.93
N SER A 703 -1.81 61.62 64.99
CA SER A 703 -2.64 61.76 66.18
C SER A 703 -4.09 61.31 65.87
N PRO A 704 -4.60 60.21 66.45
CA PRO A 704 -3.89 59.17 67.21
C PRO A 704 -2.81 58.47 66.37
N GLU A 705 -1.86 57.80 67.03
CA GLU A 705 -0.82 57.02 66.40
C GLU A 705 -1.44 55.86 65.62
N LEU A 706 -1.18 55.77 64.32
CA LEU A 706 -1.71 54.72 63.44
C LEU A 706 -0.59 53.99 62.70
N PRO A 707 -0.77 52.70 62.39
CA PRO A 707 0.17 51.95 61.57
C PRO A 707 0.25 52.48 60.13
N THR A 708 1.47 52.58 59.61
CA THR A 708 1.79 52.95 58.22
C THR A 708 2.24 51.76 57.37
N SER A 709 2.46 50.60 57.99
CA SER A 709 2.92 49.35 57.37
C SER A 709 2.14 48.13 57.88
N PRO A 710 2.00 47.07 57.07
CA PRO A 710 1.38 45.82 57.51
C PRO A 710 2.23 45.12 58.56
N SER A 711 1.63 44.21 59.31
CA SER A 711 2.36 43.42 60.29
C SER A 711 3.39 42.51 59.59
N PRO A 712 4.50 42.16 60.26
CA PRO A 712 5.45 41.20 59.72
C PRO A 712 4.81 39.86 59.38
N GLY A 713 3.74 39.48 60.07
CA GLY A 713 2.96 38.27 59.79
C GLY A 713 2.18 38.37 58.48
N MET A 714 1.48 39.47 58.25
CA MET A 714 0.74 39.71 57.00
C MET A 714 1.67 39.80 55.78
N PHE A 715 2.79 40.52 55.91
CA PHE A 715 3.77 40.60 54.81
C PHE A 715 4.41 39.23 54.52
N ARG A 716 4.73 38.44 55.55
CA ARG A 716 5.21 37.06 55.38
C ARG A 716 4.16 36.18 54.72
N PHE A 717 2.89 36.27 55.11
CA PHE A 717 1.80 35.53 54.47
C PHE A 717 1.72 35.82 52.96
N LEU A 718 1.70 37.09 52.55
CA LEU A 718 1.69 37.45 51.12
C LEU A 718 2.93 36.95 50.37
N ARG A 719 4.09 36.98 51.02
CA ARG A 719 5.33 36.43 50.47
C ARG A 719 5.27 34.91 50.34
N SER A 720 4.82 34.19 51.37
CA SER A 720 4.69 32.74 51.36
C SER A 720 3.63 32.29 50.34
N LEU A 721 2.51 33.01 50.22
CA LEU A 721 1.50 32.76 49.20
C LEU A 721 2.04 32.97 47.78
N SER A 722 2.70 34.09 47.51
CA SER A 722 3.31 34.35 46.19
C SER A 722 4.46 33.38 45.86
N ALA A 723 5.24 32.95 46.85
CA ALA A 723 6.25 31.91 46.70
C ALA A 723 5.62 30.54 46.38
N ALA A 724 4.57 30.14 47.10
CA ALA A 724 3.85 28.90 46.84
C ALA A 724 3.18 28.90 45.45
N MET A 725 2.65 30.04 45.00
CA MET A 725 2.17 30.21 43.62
C MET A 725 3.29 30.02 42.59
N ALA A 726 4.48 30.59 42.84
CA ALA A 726 5.62 30.46 41.96
C ALA A 726 6.18 29.02 41.92
N GLU A 727 6.23 28.32 43.06
CA GLU A 727 6.64 26.91 43.15
C GLU A 727 5.69 25.95 42.43
N ALA A 728 4.37 26.19 42.52
CA ALA A 728 3.39 25.42 41.75
C ALA A 728 3.60 25.58 40.23
N GLY A 729 4.05 26.77 39.81
CA GLY A 729 4.40 27.11 38.44
C GLY A 729 3.66 28.35 37.95
N ALA A 730 4.40 29.34 37.45
CA ALA A 730 3.83 30.57 36.86
C ALA A 730 2.88 30.28 35.68
N ASP A 731 3.02 29.11 35.06
CA ASP A 731 2.33 28.64 33.87
C ASP A 731 0.85 28.25 34.11
N LEU A 732 0.45 28.08 35.37
CA LEU A 732 -0.89 27.67 35.80
C LEU A 732 -1.82 28.85 36.12
N TRP A 733 -1.26 30.04 36.39
CA TRP A 733 -2.00 31.18 36.90
C TRP A 733 -2.62 32.03 35.79
N SER A 734 -3.74 31.54 35.23
CA SER A 734 -4.61 32.34 34.39
C SER A 734 -5.42 33.36 35.21
N PRO A 735 -5.96 34.45 34.63
CA PRO A 735 -6.87 35.36 35.34
C PRO A 735 -8.09 34.66 35.95
N ALA A 736 -8.52 33.53 35.37
CA ALA A 736 -9.57 32.69 35.96
C ALA A 736 -9.08 31.92 37.20
N ALA A 737 -7.88 31.33 37.14
CA ALA A 737 -7.28 30.63 38.27
C ALA A 737 -6.99 31.58 39.44
N VAL A 738 -6.46 32.78 39.17
CA VAL A 738 -6.18 33.80 40.19
C VAL A 738 -7.47 34.29 40.85
N ARG A 739 -8.58 34.45 40.10
CA ARG A 739 -9.88 34.79 40.70
C ARG A 739 -10.40 33.71 41.65
N GLU A 740 -10.22 32.44 41.30
CA GLU A 740 -10.62 31.33 42.18
C GLU A 740 -9.72 31.26 43.42
N LEU A 741 -8.40 31.41 43.27
CA LEU A 741 -7.47 31.51 44.39
C LEU A 741 -7.87 32.66 45.33
N LYS A 742 -8.14 33.86 44.80
CA LYS A 742 -8.58 35.01 45.60
C LYS A 742 -9.85 34.68 46.38
N LYS A 743 -10.80 33.95 45.79
CA LYS A 743 -12.03 33.53 46.46
C LYS A 743 -11.75 32.56 47.62
N GLU A 744 -10.89 31.57 47.41
CA GLU A 744 -10.53 30.60 48.44
C GLU A 744 -9.69 31.23 49.56
N VAL A 745 -8.72 32.10 49.23
CA VAL A 745 -7.97 32.90 50.21
C VAL A 745 -8.92 33.70 51.07
N ARG A 746 -9.92 34.37 50.44
CA ARG A 746 -10.89 35.15 51.20
C ARG A 746 -11.66 34.27 52.18
N GLY A 747 -12.14 33.11 51.74
CA GLY A 747 -12.90 32.18 52.58
C GLY A 747 -12.12 31.71 53.80
N GLU A 748 -10.92 31.15 53.59
CA GLU A 748 -10.13 30.53 54.66
C GLU A 748 -9.50 31.56 55.60
N VAL A 749 -8.89 32.63 55.08
CA VAL A 749 -8.29 33.67 55.93
C VAL A 749 -9.36 34.35 56.78
N CYS A 750 -10.56 34.59 56.23
CA CYS A 750 -11.67 35.16 57.01
C CYS A 750 -12.07 34.27 58.19
N LYS A 751 -12.20 32.95 57.97
CA LYS A 751 -12.57 32.00 59.03
C LYS A 751 -11.54 31.97 60.14
N VAL A 752 -10.27 31.77 59.80
CA VAL A 752 -9.18 31.68 60.78
C VAL A 752 -9.04 32.98 61.57
N TRP A 753 -9.18 34.14 60.91
CA TRP A 753 -9.07 35.43 61.59
C TRP A 753 -10.22 35.67 62.56
N LEU A 754 -11.44 35.26 62.22
CA LEU A 754 -12.60 35.32 63.12
C LEU A 754 -12.42 34.40 64.33
N GLU A 755 -11.89 33.19 64.14
CA GLU A 755 -11.56 32.27 65.23
C GLU A 755 -10.49 32.85 66.15
N ALA A 756 -9.43 33.43 65.59
CA ALA A 756 -8.38 34.08 66.37
C ALA A 756 -8.92 35.31 67.14
N ALA A 757 -9.75 36.14 66.50
CA ALA A 757 -10.38 37.29 67.17
C ALA A 757 -11.29 36.86 68.32
N ARG A 758 -12.06 35.78 68.15
CA ARG A 758 -12.88 35.19 69.22
C ARG A 758 -12.02 34.64 70.34
N GLY A 759 -10.93 33.93 70.03
CA GLY A 759 -9.99 33.43 71.04
C GLY A 759 -9.40 34.54 71.91
N VAL A 760 -8.96 35.65 71.30
CA VAL A 760 -8.46 36.83 72.03
C VAL A 760 -9.54 37.50 72.87
N LEU A 761 -10.80 37.46 72.43
CA LEU A 761 -11.94 37.96 73.20
C LEU A 761 -12.25 37.06 74.41
N GLU A 762 -12.32 35.75 74.22
CA GLU A 762 -12.59 34.76 75.28
C GLU A 762 -11.47 34.71 76.34
N GLU A 763 -10.21 34.84 75.93
CA GLU A 763 -9.09 34.94 76.88
C GLU A 763 -9.17 36.19 77.75
N ALA A 764 -9.58 37.33 77.18
CA ALA A 764 -9.75 38.56 77.95
C ALA A 764 -10.90 38.45 78.95
N GLU A 765 -12.03 37.83 78.56
CA GLU A 765 -13.13 37.55 79.49
C GLU A 765 -12.71 36.60 80.62
N ARG A 766 -11.82 35.63 80.35
CA ARG A 766 -11.26 34.76 81.39
C ARG A 766 -10.33 35.53 82.33
N GLN A 767 -9.46 36.39 81.80
CA GLN A 767 -8.56 37.22 82.60
C GLN A 767 -9.33 38.19 83.51
N GLU A 768 -10.42 38.79 83.00
CA GLU A 768 -11.30 39.68 83.79
C GLU A 768 -12.05 38.91 84.91
N ARG A 769 -12.48 37.66 84.65
CA ARG A 769 -13.11 36.79 85.67
C ARG A 769 -12.12 36.33 86.75
N GLU A 770 -10.90 35.97 86.37
CA GLU A 770 -9.84 35.57 87.31
C GLU A 770 -9.33 36.74 88.16
N SER A 771 -9.35 37.98 87.65
CA SER A 771 -9.09 39.18 88.45
C SER A 771 -10.26 39.50 89.41
N GLY A 772 -11.51 39.27 89.00
CA GLY A 772 -12.70 39.56 89.81
C GLY A 772 -12.96 38.54 90.94
N GLU A 773 -12.58 37.28 90.79
CA GLU A 773 -12.73 36.25 91.85
C GLU A 773 -11.74 36.46 93.02
N LYS A 774 -10.63 37.18 92.83
CA LYS A 774 -9.72 37.53 93.93
C LYS A 774 -10.20 38.72 94.78
N GLU A 775 -11.09 39.57 94.24
CA GLU A 775 -11.66 40.69 94.99
C GLU A 775 -12.88 40.31 95.86
N THR A 776 -13.57 39.21 95.55
CA THR A 776 -14.82 38.82 96.23
C THR A 776 -14.65 37.90 97.46
N SER A 777 -13.43 37.62 97.91
CA SER A 777 -13.18 36.82 99.14
C SER A 777 -12.90 37.66 100.40
N LYS A 778 -13.03 38.99 100.33
CA LYS A 778 -12.89 39.89 101.49
C LYS A 778 -13.99 40.95 101.55
N GLU A 779 -15.24 40.54 101.64
CA GLU A 779 -16.27 41.25 102.42
C GLU A 779 -17.60 40.49 102.34
N GLU A 780 -17.99 39.92 103.48
CA GLU A 780 -19.35 39.66 103.98
C GLU A 780 -19.49 38.26 104.61
N GLY A 781 -19.80 38.23 105.91
CA GLY A 781 -20.41 37.05 106.53
C GLY A 781 -20.07 36.72 108.00
N GLY A 782 -20.16 37.68 108.93
CA GLY A 782 -20.30 37.38 110.36
C GLY A 782 -21.75 37.04 110.73
N GLU A 783 -22.01 35.74 110.93
CA GLU A 783 -23.04 35.06 111.74
C GLU A 783 -24.50 35.59 111.84
N LYS A 784 -25.44 34.71 111.44
CA LYS A 784 -26.48 34.15 112.34
C LYS A 784 -27.01 32.79 111.83
N LYS A 785 -26.75 31.74 112.62
CA LYS A 785 -27.60 30.58 113.05
C LYS A 785 -28.83 30.20 112.21
N ASP A 786 -29.22 28.95 112.00
CA ASP A 786 -28.92 27.64 112.61
C ASP A 786 -29.36 26.55 111.60
N ASP A 787 -28.87 25.34 111.85
CA ASP A 787 -29.48 24.02 111.60
C ASP A 787 -29.06 23.07 110.45
N GLU A 788 -28.63 21.91 110.96
CA GLU A 788 -28.74 20.53 110.50
C GLU A 788 -27.77 19.90 109.46
N ILE A 789 -26.68 19.35 110.02
CA ILE A 789 -26.40 17.90 110.14
C ILE A 789 -26.49 17.04 108.86
N LYS A 790 -25.32 16.58 108.36
CA LYS A 790 -24.80 15.18 108.38
C LYS A 790 -23.51 15.13 107.55
N LYS A 791 -22.37 14.78 108.17
CA LYS A 791 -21.79 13.42 108.27
C LYS A 791 -21.50 12.86 106.87
N GLU A 792 -20.30 12.42 106.49
CA GLU A 792 -19.19 11.73 107.16
C GLU A 792 -17.92 12.11 106.35
N GLY A 793 -16.70 12.12 106.86
CA GLY A 793 -16.14 11.43 108.00
C GLY A 793 -14.69 11.07 107.64
N GLU A 794 -13.78 11.53 108.51
CA GLU A 794 -12.56 10.84 108.94
C GLU A 794 -11.44 10.60 107.91
N ASN A 795 -10.16 10.62 108.25
CA ASN A 795 -9.37 10.86 109.47
C ASN A 795 -7.94 11.02 108.91
N GLY A 796 -6.97 11.68 109.54
CA GLY A 796 -6.79 12.05 110.93
C GLY A 796 -5.29 12.25 111.18
N GLY A 797 -4.97 12.66 112.41
CA GLY A 797 -3.62 12.69 113.00
C GLY A 797 -3.03 14.10 113.09
N GLU A 798 -3.27 14.90 114.13
CA GLU A 798 -2.70 14.84 115.50
C GLU A 798 -1.16 15.04 115.51
N GLU A 799 -0.52 15.80 116.40
CA GLU A 799 -0.87 16.28 117.74
C GLU A 799 0.17 17.31 118.24
N GLY A 800 -0.22 18.12 119.24
CA GLY A 800 0.64 18.62 120.33
C GLY A 800 1.47 19.88 120.06
N GLY A 801 1.55 20.91 120.92
CA GLY A 801 1.03 21.10 122.28
C GLY A 801 2.04 21.91 123.12
N LYS A 802 1.55 22.99 123.76
CA LYS A 802 2.01 23.68 125.00
C LYS A 802 3.37 24.41 125.02
N GLU A 803 3.38 25.74 125.24
CA GLU A 803 3.31 26.49 126.52
C GLU A 803 4.62 26.41 127.33
N ASP A 804 5.36 27.53 127.44
CA ASP A 804 5.44 28.30 128.70
C ASP A 804 6.14 29.67 128.52
N LYS A 805 5.64 30.63 129.30
CA LYS A 805 5.99 32.06 129.38
C LYS A 805 7.23 32.30 130.26
N GLU A 806 7.93 33.41 130.04
CA GLU A 806 7.95 34.58 130.95
C GLU A 806 8.96 35.65 130.48
N GLU A 807 8.46 36.91 130.49
CA GLU A 807 9.06 38.20 130.86
C GLU A 807 10.47 38.57 130.30
N GLU A 808 10.76 39.77 129.79
CA GLU A 808 10.28 41.12 130.12
C GLU A 808 10.89 42.12 129.09
N THR A 809 10.34 43.34 129.06
CA THR A 809 10.89 44.59 128.48
C THR A 809 10.70 44.92 126.98
N ASP A 810 9.57 45.60 126.72
CA ASP A 810 9.54 46.99 126.23
C ASP A 810 10.41 47.39 125.01
N GLU A 811 10.25 46.72 123.85
CA GLU A 811 10.68 47.33 122.56
C GLU A 811 9.85 46.94 121.30
N GLU A 812 8.77 46.18 121.42
CA GLU A 812 8.15 45.50 120.25
C GLU A 812 6.81 46.10 119.75
N ALA A 813 6.31 47.17 120.36
CA ALA A 813 5.07 47.84 119.92
C ALA A 813 5.24 48.76 118.68
N LYS A 814 6.47 48.93 118.16
CA LYS A 814 6.75 49.65 116.90
C LYS A 814 7.00 48.74 115.69
N LYS A 815 7.20 47.43 115.88
CA LYS A 815 7.42 46.47 114.77
C LYS A 815 6.12 45.94 114.17
N THR A 816 5.08 45.70 114.96
CA THR A 816 3.81 45.14 114.46
C THR A 816 2.92 46.15 113.73
N GLN A 817 3.00 47.46 114.03
CA GLN A 817 2.38 48.50 113.19
C GLN A 817 3.18 48.78 111.91
N ALA A 818 4.51 48.66 111.95
CA ALA A 818 5.35 48.81 110.76
C ALA A 818 5.20 47.62 109.80
N GLU A 819 5.05 46.39 110.29
CA GLU A 819 4.81 45.20 109.46
C GLU A 819 3.37 45.15 108.91
N ALA A 820 2.36 45.61 109.65
CA ALA A 820 0.98 45.71 109.14
C ALA A 820 0.77 46.87 108.14
N LEU A 821 1.47 48.00 108.33
CA LEU A 821 1.50 49.10 107.36
C LEU A 821 2.38 48.78 106.14
N ALA A 822 3.48 48.04 106.32
CA ALA A 822 4.29 47.53 105.22
C ALA A 822 3.52 46.49 104.40
N ALA A 823 2.80 45.56 105.03
CA ALA A 823 1.96 44.57 104.34
C ALA A 823 0.76 45.21 103.62
N LYS A 824 0.14 46.26 104.17
CA LYS A 824 -0.89 47.04 103.46
C LYS A 824 -0.32 47.87 102.30
N ALA A 825 0.84 48.51 102.48
CA ALA A 825 1.50 49.27 101.42
C ALA A 825 2.07 48.35 100.32
N GLU A 826 2.48 47.13 100.66
CA GLU A 826 2.92 46.11 99.71
C GLU A 826 1.73 45.48 98.97
N ALA A 827 0.59 45.27 99.65
CA ALA A 827 -0.68 44.86 99.03
C ALA A 827 -1.28 45.93 98.10
N GLU A 828 -1.26 47.22 98.49
CA GLU A 828 -1.67 48.34 97.63
C GLU A 828 -0.72 48.55 96.44
N LYS A 829 0.59 48.29 96.61
CA LYS A 829 1.55 48.30 95.50
C LYS A 829 1.32 47.12 94.55
N LEU A 830 1.03 45.93 95.08
CA LEU A 830 0.67 44.74 94.29
C LEU A 830 -0.66 44.95 93.54
N GLN A 831 -1.67 45.57 94.15
CA GLN A 831 -2.93 45.94 93.48
C GLN A 831 -2.71 46.99 92.39
N LYS A 832 -1.96 48.08 92.66
CA LYS A 832 -1.62 49.07 91.63
C LYS A 832 -0.78 48.50 90.50
N GLN A 833 0.13 47.56 90.80
CA GLN A 833 0.89 46.84 89.77
C GLN A 833 -0.03 45.93 88.93
N GLN A 834 -0.99 45.24 89.55
CA GLN A 834 -1.97 44.41 88.85
C GLN A 834 -2.93 45.26 87.99
N GLU A 835 -3.39 46.41 88.48
CA GLU A 835 -4.20 47.37 87.71
C GLU A 835 -3.42 47.96 86.54
N GLU A 836 -2.17 48.39 86.75
CA GLU A 836 -1.30 48.88 85.67
C GLU A 836 -0.97 47.79 84.64
N GLU A 837 -0.79 46.54 85.06
CA GLU A 837 -0.57 45.40 84.16
C GLU A 837 -1.82 45.05 83.35
N ALA A 838 -3.01 45.09 83.97
CA ALA A 838 -4.29 44.91 83.30
C ALA A 838 -4.59 46.03 82.29
N GLU A 839 -4.27 47.29 82.63
CA GLU A 839 -4.42 48.43 81.73
C GLU A 839 -3.44 48.35 80.56
N LYS A 840 -2.18 47.95 80.80
CA LYS A 840 -1.19 47.67 79.74
C LYS A 840 -1.63 46.52 78.84
N ALA A 841 -2.19 45.45 79.39
CA ALA A 841 -2.72 44.33 78.61
C ALA A 841 -3.92 44.75 77.73
N ASN A 842 -4.82 45.58 78.27
CA ASN A 842 -5.93 46.15 77.51
C ASN A 842 -5.48 47.11 76.41
N GLN A 843 -4.44 47.91 76.67
CA GLN A 843 -3.81 48.77 75.67
C GLN A 843 -3.17 47.95 74.55
N GLN A 844 -2.42 46.90 74.88
CA GLN A 844 -1.81 45.98 73.92
C GLN A 844 -2.85 45.27 73.05
N ARG A 845 -4.00 44.91 73.63
CA ARG A 845 -5.13 44.31 72.91
C ARG A 845 -5.78 45.29 71.93
N ARG A 846 -6.00 46.54 72.33
CA ARG A 846 -6.50 47.58 71.42
C ARG A 846 -5.52 47.82 70.28
N ASP A 847 -4.23 47.95 70.60
CA ASP A 847 -3.18 48.11 69.61
C ASP A 847 -3.13 46.92 68.63
N LEU A 848 -3.32 45.69 69.11
CA LEU A 848 -3.41 44.49 68.29
C LEU A 848 -4.58 44.56 67.30
N PHE A 849 -5.77 44.94 67.75
CA PHE A 849 -6.93 45.10 66.88
C PHE A 849 -6.77 46.26 65.88
N VAL A 850 -6.07 47.34 66.25
CA VAL A 850 -5.71 48.42 65.31
C VAL A 850 -4.76 47.92 64.22
N GLN A 851 -3.75 47.11 64.57
CA GLN A 851 -2.85 46.50 63.60
C GLN A 851 -3.57 45.49 62.70
N TRP A 852 -4.41 44.62 63.27
CA TRP A 852 -5.22 43.69 62.49
C TRP A 852 -6.17 44.40 61.54
N LEU A 853 -6.79 45.51 61.96
CA LEU A 853 -7.63 46.33 61.08
C LEU A 853 -6.85 46.84 59.87
N PHE A 854 -5.62 47.32 60.05
CA PHE A 854 -4.75 47.70 58.95
C PHE A 854 -4.46 46.51 58.02
N ASP A 855 -4.09 45.36 58.59
CA ASP A 855 -3.75 44.16 57.82
C ASP A 855 -4.95 43.63 57.01
N ILE A 856 -6.17 43.66 57.57
CA ILE A 856 -7.43 43.27 56.89
C ILE A 856 -7.66 44.19 55.69
N ILE A 857 -7.52 45.50 55.88
CA ILE A 857 -7.72 46.50 54.83
C ILE A 857 -6.67 46.32 53.73
N TYR A 858 -5.40 46.13 54.10
CA TYR A 858 -4.30 45.95 53.17
C TYR A 858 -4.45 44.66 52.34
N LEU A 859 -4.76 43.52 52.96
CA LEU A 859 -5.04 42.27 52.26
C LEU A 859 -6.29 42.39 51.36
N GLY A 860 -7.31 43.11 51.83
CA GLY A 860 -8.52 43.40 51.06
C GLY A 860 -8.26 44.11 49.73
N ILE A 861 -7.17 44.88 49.60
CA ILE A 861 -6.80 45.52 48.32
C ILE A 861 -6.34 44.48 47.28
N PHE A 862 -5.63 43.42 47.68
CA PHE A 862 -5.19 42.34 46.78
C PHE A 862 -6.33 41.40 46.36
N LEU A 863 -7.34 41.23 47.23
CA LEU A 863 -8.40 40.24 47.09
C LEU A 863 -9.73 40.81 46.58
N ASP A 864 -9.78 42.04 46.07
CA ASP A 864 -11.03 42.73 45.70
C ASP A 864 -12.05 42.77 46.86
N GLY A 865 -11.57 43.07 48.07
CA GLY A 865 -12.28 43.02 49.35
C GLY A 865 -13.41 44.03 49.55
N SER A 866 -13.86 44.73 48.48
CA SER A 866 -15.09 45.53 48.53
C SER A 866 -16.35 44.68 48.69
N LYS A 867 -16.24 43.35 48.58
CA LYS A 867 -17.32 42.38 48.74
C LYS A 867 -17.37 41.79 50.16
N GLY A 868 -18.51 42.00 50.83
CA GLY A 868 -19.09 41.18 51.91
C GLY A 868 -18.20 40.83 53.10
N ASP A 869 -17.46 39.73 52.99
CA ASP A 869 -16.88 39.00 54.12
C ASP A 869 -15.76 39.77 54.83
N PHE A 870 -14.90 40.45 54.06
CA PHE A 870 -13.84 41.30 54.62
C PHE A 870 -14.39 42.53 55.34
N ASN A 871 -15.53 43.07 54.89
CA ASN A 871 -16.20 44.18 55.59
C ASN A 871 -16.80 43.72 56.92
N ALA A 872 -17.33 42.49 56.99
CA ALA A 872 -17.85 41.94 58.24
C ALA A 872 -16.74 41.81 59.28
N ILE A 873 -15.59 41.23 58.93
CA ILE A 873 -14.44 41.08 59.84
C ILE A 873 -13.80 42.44 60.17
N ALA A 874 -13.64 43.31 59.17
CA ALA A 874 -13.13 44.65 59.43
C ALA A 874 -14.03 45.42 60.40
N ASN A 875 -15.34 45.20 60.38
CA ASN A 875 -16.28 45.84 61.30
C ASN A 875 -16.24 45.21 62.71
N THR A 876 -16.12 43.89 62.84
CA THR A 876 -15.97 43.24 64.16
C THR A 876 -14.66 43.67 64.83
N VAL A 877 -13.55 43.65 64.09
CA VAL A 877 -12.24 44.11 64.59
C VAL A 877 -12.25 45.61 64.90
N PHE A 878 -12.93 46.43 64.09
CA PHE A 878 -13.06 47.86 64.34
C PHE A 878 -13.81 48.16 65.65
N GLN A 879 -14.89 47.44 65.96
CA GLN A 879 -15.64 47.60 67.22
C GLN A 879 -14.77 47.42 68.47
N HIS A 880 -13.77 46.53 68.41
CA HIS A 880 -12.86 46.25 69.53
C HIS A 880 -11.57 47.10 69.52
N SER A 881 -11.34 47.91 68.47
CA SER A 881 -10.14 48.75 68.32
C SER A 881 -10.21 50.09 69.05
N GLY A 882 -11.41 50.58 69.39
CA GLY A 882 -11.61 51.88 70.05
C GLY A 882 -11.31 53.12 69.18
N LEU A 883 -11.13 52.96 67.86
CA LEU A 883 -10.85 54.06 66.92
C LEU A 883 -12.13 54.76 66.43
N ASP A 884 -12.02 56.07 66.16
CA ASP A 884 -13.07 56.86 65.50
C ASP A 884 -13.14 56.56 63.99
N PRO A 885 -14.33 56.60 63.34
CA PRO A 885 -14.49 56.47 61.89
C PRO A 885 -13.54 57.34 61.04
N GLY A 886 -13.15 58.53 61.50
CA GLY A 886 -12.16 59.37 60.81
C GLY A 886 -10.74 58.77 60.78
N ALA A 887 -10.37 58.00 61.81
CA ALA A 887 -9.11 57.26 61.86
C ALA A 887 -9.12 56.04 60.92
N LYS A 888 -10.27 55.36 60.76
CA LYS A 888 -10.44 54.28 59.77
C LYS A 888 -10.18 54.77 58.34
N GLY A 889 -10.67 55.97 57.98
CA GLY A 889 -10.40 56.58 56.67
C GLY A 889 -8.91 56.87 56.41
N ARG A 890 -8.14 57.20 57.46
CA ARG A 890 -6.68 57.39 57.36
C ARG A 890 -5.94 56.06 57.19
N LEU A 891 -6.36 55.00 57.89
CA LEU A 891 -5.81 53.64 57.71
C LEU A 891 -6.00 53.13 56.28
N VAL A 892 -7.17 53.35 55.67
CA VAL A 892 -7.43 52.96 54.27
C VAL A 892 -6.47 53.66 53.30
N LYS A 893 -6.23 54.97 53.48
CA LYS A 893 -5.29 55.72 52.63
C LYS A 893 -3.86 55.23 52.82
N ALA A 894 -3.44 54.99 54.06
CA ALA A 894 -2.11 54.46 54.37
C ALA A 894 -1.89 53.07 53.75
N ALA A 895 -2.87 52.17 53.85
CA ALA A 895 -2.83 50.85 53.22
C ALA A 895 -2.77 50.93 51.68
N GLN A 896 -3.51 51.85 51.06
CA GLN A 896 -3.46 52.08 49.60
C GLN A 896 -2.10 52.62 49.15
N GLU A 897 -1.49 53.53 49.91
CA GLU A 897 -0.17 54.06 49.59
C GLU A 897 0.91 52.99 49.74
N TYR A 898 0.83 52.18 50.80
CA TYR A 898 1.74 51.04 50.98
C TYR A 898 1.56 50.01 49.86
N TYR A 899 0.33 49.69 49.49
CA TYR A 899 0.01 48.81 48.35
C TYR A 899 0.68 49.28 47.06
N LYS A 900 0.60 50.57 46.71
CA LYS A 900 1.27 51.12 45.51
C LYS A 900 2.77 50.87 45.51
N ARG A 901 3.41 50.88 46.69
CA ARG A 901 4.85 50.60 46.84
C ARG A 901 5.16 49.11 46.73
N THR A 902 4.25 48.23 47.16
CA THR A 902 4.50 46.78 47.26
C THR A 902 3.86 45.91 46.18
N GLN A 903 2.91 46.41 45.40
CA GLN A 903 2.12 45.61 44.46
C GLN A 903 2.97 44.80 43.46
N LEU A 904 4.10 45.36 43.00
CA LEU A 904 5.01 44.69 42.05
C LEU A 904 5.71 43.46 42.65
N LEU A 905 5.87 43.42 43.98
CA LEU A 905 6.47 42.26 44.66
C LEU A 905 5.54 41.03 44.62
N PHE A 906 4.24 41.27 44.47
CA PHE A 906 3.21 40.24 44.49
C PHE A 906 2.48 40.17 43.13
N GLY A 907 3.25 40.28 42.03
CA GLY A 907 2.74 40.37 40.67
C GLY A 907 1.70 39.32 40.28
N LEU A 908 1.89 38.06 40.71
CA LEU A 908 0.98 36.94 40.47
C LEU A 908 -0.40 37.10 41.13
N LEU A 909 -0.49 37.86 42.23
CA LEU A 909 -1.76 38.16 42.91
C LEU A 909 -2.44 39.41 42.32
N THR A 910 -1.67 40.28 41.67
CA THR A 910 -2.17 41.52 41.05
C THR A 910 -2.63 41.35 39.60
N SER A 911 -2.33 40.20 38.98
CA SER A 911 -2.68 39.87 37.59
C SER A 911 -4.15 39.52 37.36
#